data_AF-A0A0Q9N6C9-F1
#
_entry.id   AF-A0A0Q9N6C9-F1
#
_cell.length_a   1.000
_cell.length_b   1.000
_cell.length_c   1.000
_cell.angle_alpha   90.00
_cell.angle_beta   90.00
_cell.angle_gamma   90.00
#
_symmetry.space_group_name_H-M   'P 1'
#
loop_
_entity.id
_entity.type
_entity.pdbx_description
1 polymer ?
#
loop_
_entity_poly.entity_id
_entity_poly.type
_entity_poly.pdbx_seq_one_letter_code
_entity_poly.pdbx_strand_id
1 'polypeptide(L)'
;MKRTYKVNEIARLVKKTQGTVVEWSKQFADFLPTTAVGGSLRYTEEAIEVFRIIAKMKDANKSHKMIYEHLQELSQKGIRTPIGEENPVTPSSVTVPEMNVELVENKVNPNISNEILELRNLMQFLTQKIEANKTPKRINEQVDDSQTVGISSISSARQVAPTKNYVNVLFDELTNEVAELRNIVLTFMEKMIEVTKDANQDERFTKIAESLNLQFNGISEEVAELRNIIKIFTYKVAEVIEQDDSNEVAANIDVLNLLYKSVSEQVNELQHVLYTVQPKIIETLEHDLKGEMLAGTKKLQDQQHESFTKLEDELQELNTVQLKTTEALEQSLREEILASTNELHKQQQESVSTLEQELQEFYTVQPKMREALEHNLRGEMQAVTSELQKQFQESVSTLEQELQEFYTVQPKMREALEQNLRDEILASASELQKQLQGSVSTLEQEIQELQEITTVQSKSTEALEQNLRGDIQATTSEIENQLQESIARLEQELQEITTVQSKSTEALEQNLRGDMQATTSELRNQLQESIARLEQELQELTTIQPKLTEALEQNLRGDMQATTSELRNQLQESISKMEQELCTIQPKITEVLEQNLRNEMHAVTYELRKQHKESITELEQEMRNNYAINTQKLNELIDEAVNNQVASNEELLDNRFDTISIQLSSQQRLLDKLAKFLGI
;
A
#
# COMPACT_ATOMS: atom_id res chain seq x y z
N MET A 1 -37.10 30.27 -15.93
CA MET A 1 -35.91 31.16 -16.01
C MET A 1 -34.86 30.67 -15.02
N LYS A 2 -33.62 30.42 -15.45
CA LYS A 2 -32.52 30.06 -14.53
C LYS A 2 -32.15 31.28 -13.67
N ARG A 3 -32.01 31.11 -12.35
CA ARG A 3 -31.59 32.20 -11.44
C ARG A 3 -30.15 32.59 -11.75
N THR A 4 -29.85 33.90 -11.68
CA THR A 4 -28.52 34.44 -11.93
C THR A 4 -28.15 35.45 -10.85
N TYR A 5 -26.89 35.44 -10.44
CA TYR A 5 -26.42 36.15 -9.25
C TYR A 5 -25.31 37.12 -9.60
N LYS A 6 -25.31 38.27 -8.92
CA LYS A 6 -24.18 39.22 -8.89
C LYS A 6 -23.17 38.79 -7.83
N VAL A 7 -21.93 39.27 -7.95
CA VAL A 7 -20.84 38.96 -7.01
C VAL A 7 -21.18 39.27 -5.55
N ASN A 8 -21.92 40.35 -5.29
CA ASN A 8 -22.35 40.72 -3.94
C ASN A 8 -23.39 39.75 -3.34
N GLU A 9 -24.26 39.17 -4.18
CA GLU A 9 -25.23 38.15 -3.78
C GLU A 9 -24.51 36.83 -3.45
N ILE A 10 -23.55 36.44 -4.30
CA ILE A 10 -22.70 35.26 -4.05
C ILE A 10 -21.92 35.42 -2.73
N ALA A 11 -21.31 36.59 -2.51
CA ALA A 11 -20.56 36.88 -1.28
C ALA A 11 -21.39 36.65 -0.01
N ARG A 12 -22.67 37.04 -0.03
CA ARG A 12 -23.62 36.74 1.07
C ARG A 12 -23.91 35.24 1.18
N LEU A 13 -24.16 34.57 0.06
CA LEU A 13 -24.49 33.14 0.02
C LEU A 13 -23.32 32.24 0.49
N VAL A 14 -22.07 32.60 0.19
CA VAL A 14 -20.88 31.85 0.62
C VAL A 14 -20.27 32.36 1.93
N LYS A 15 -20.88 33.38 2.56
CA LYS A 15 -20.41 34.02 3.81
C LYS A 15 -18.94 34.51 3.72
N LYS A 16 -18.57 35.15 2.60
CA LYS A 16 -17.24 35.76 2.38
C LYS A 16 -17.35 37.23 2.01
N THR A 17 -16.26 37.99 2.14
CA THR A 17 -16.27 39.40 1.74
C THR A 17 -16.39 39.53 0.23
N GLN A 18 -17.01 40.60 -0.25
CA GLN A 18 -17.13 40.86 -1.69
C GLN A 18 -15.77 40.91 -2.38
N GLY A 19 -14.75 41.50 -1.74
CA GLY A 19 -13.39 41.56 -2.27
C GLY A 19 -12.78 40.17 -2.49
N THR A 20 -12.98 39.26 -1.53
CA THR A 20 -12.54 37.86 -1.63
C THR A 20 -13.20 37.13 -2.80
N VAL A 21 -14.52 37.29 -2.99
CA VAL A 21 -15.23 36.63 -4.10
C VAL A 21 -14.83 37.23 -5.45
N VAL A 22 -14.57 38.54 -5.53
CA VAL A 22 -14.02 39.18 -6.76
C VAL A 22 -12.64 38.62 -7.09
N GLU A 23 -11.78 38.44 -6.09
CA GLU A 23 -10.46 37.85 -6.28
C GLU A 23 -10.55 36.41 -6.78
N TRP A 24 -11.40 35.59 -6.15
CA TRP A 24 -11.66 34.21 -6.59
C TRP A 24 -12.26 34.16 -8.00
N SER A 25 -13.14 35.09 -8.34
CA SER A 25 -13.73 35.14 -9.68
C SER A 25 -12.73 35.42 -10.79
N LYS A 26 -11.61 36.10 -10.46
CA LYS A 26 -10.50 36.33 -11.39
C LYS A 26 -9.57 35.13 -11.43
N GLN A 27 -9.27 34.56 -10.26
CA GLN A 27 -8.34 33.44 -10.08
C GLN A 27 -8.85 32.12 -10.69
N PHE A 28 -10.15 31.89 -10.65
CA PHE A 28 -10.78 30.64 -11.09
C PHE A 28 -11.82 30.88 -12.19
N ALA A 29 -11.62 31.91 -13.01
CA ALA A 29 -12.56 32.32 -14.05
C ALA A 29 -12.95 31.17 -15.00
N ASP A 30 -11.99 30.29 -15.30
CA ASP A 30 -12.15 29.16 -16.23
C ASP A 30 -13.15 28.10 -15.75
N PHE A 31 -13.46 28.08 -14.45
CA PHE A 31 -14.36 27.10 -13.84
C PHE A 31 -15.69 27.70 -13.39
N LEU A 32 -15.93 28.99 -13.62
CA LEU A 32 -17.11 29.70 -13.13
C LEU A 32 -18.12 29.92 -14.26
N PRO A 33 -19.25 29.20 -14.27
CA PRO A 33 -20.29 29.40 -15.26
C PRO A 33 -20.88 30.81 -15.14
N THR A 34 -20.77 31.59 -16.22
CA THR A 34 -21.28 32.95 -16.29
C THR A 34 -22.25 33.12 -17.46
N THR A 35 -23.18 34.05 -17.31
CA THR A 35 -24.13 34.46 -18.35
C THR A 35 -24.26 35.97 -18.37
N ALA A 36 -24.40 36.54 -19.56
CA ALA A 36 -24.57 37.98 -19.73
C ALA A 36 -26.07 38.32 -19.70
N VAL A 37 -26.50 39.06 -18.68
CA VAL A 37 -27.88 39.54 -18.57
C VAL A 37 -27.86 41.06 -18.56
N GLY A 38 -28.31 41.68 -19.65
CA GLY A 38 -28.34 43.14 -19.79
C GLY A 38 -26.95 43.80 -19.80
N GLY A 39 -25.96 43.15 -20.40
CA GLY A 39 -24.57 43.66 -20.47
C GLY A 39 -23.75 43.51 -19.19
N SER A 40 -24.34 43.00 -18.10
CA SER A 40 -23.62 42.66 -16.87
C SER A 40 -23.30 41.17 -16.82
N LEU A 41 -22.05 40.83 -16.49
CA LEU A 41 -21.65 39.46 -16.18
C LEU A 41 -22.40 39.01 -14.92
N ARG A 42 -23.10 37.89 -15.00
CA ARG A 42 -23.76 37.23 -13.86
C ARG A 42 -23.32 35.80 -13.76
N TYR A 43 -23.36 35.25 -12.56
CA TYR A 43 -22.99 33.88 -12.25
C TYR A 43 -24.25 33.03 -12.15
N THR A 44 -24.23 31.81 -12.67
CA THR A 44 -25.38 30.91 -12.57
C THR A 44 -25.42 30.23 -11.19
N GLU A 45 -26.45 29.43 -10.93
CA GLU A 45 -26.54 28.66 -9.68
C GLU A 45 -25.35 27.71 -9.53
N GLU A 46 -24.88 27.11 -10.62
CA GLU A 46 -23.74 26.20 -10.66
C GLU A 46 -22.44 26.90 -10.20
N ALA A 47 -22.29 28.19 -10.50
CA ALA A 47 -21.15 28.97 -10.03
C ALA A 47 -21.14 29.14 -8.50
N ILE A 48 -22.31 29.16 -7.84
CA ILE A 48 -22.37 29.25 -6.36
C ILE A 48 -21.73 28.01 -5.75
N GLU A 49 -21.97 26.82 -6.30
CA GLU A 49 -21.35 25.59 -5.79
C GLU A 49 -19.83 25.61 -5.96
N VAL A 50 -19.34 26.08 -7.11
CA VAL A 50 -17.90 26.27 -7.34
C VAL A 50 -17.31 27.25 -6.32
N PHE A 51 -17.98 28.36 -6.02
CA PHE A 51 -17.54 29.29 -4.98
C PHE A 51 -17.58 28.69 -3.56
N ARG A 52 -18.54 27.82 -3.24
CA ARG A 52 -18.56 27.11 -1.94
C ARG A 52 -17.40 26.13 -1.80
N ILE A 53 -17.03 25.45 -2.88
CA ILE A 53 -15.88 24.53 -2.91
C ILE A 53 -14.58 25.33 -2.71
N ILE A 54 -14.41 26.43 -3.45
CA ILE A 54 -13.27 27.34 -3.27
C ILE A 54 -13.21 27.84 -1.82
N ALA A 55 -14.35 28.25 -1.24
CA ALA A 55 -14.42 28.72 0.14
C ALA A 55 -13.97 27.64 1.15
N LYS A 56 -14.52 26.43 1.05
CA LYS A 56 -14.14 25.30 1.92
C LYS A 56 -12.65 24.96 1.81
N MET A 57 -12.11 24.92 0.60
CA MET A 57 -10.69 24.59 0.39
C MET A 57 -9.76 25.73 0.85
N LYS A 58 -10.14 26.99 0.68
CA LYS A 58 -9.39 28.13 1.21
C LYS A 58 -9.42 28.17 2.74
N ASP A 59 -10.55 27.86 3.36
CA ASP A 59 -10.67 27.77 4.82
C ASP A 59 -9.84 26.61 5.39
N ALA A 60 -9.68 25.52 4.63
CA ALA A 60 -8.77 24.42 4.94
C ALA A 60 -7.29 24.70 4.57
N ASN A 61 -6.95 25.96 4.31
CA ASN A 61 -5.61 26.44 3.94
C ASN A 61 -4.97 25.69 2.75
N LYS A 62 -5.78 25.25 1.77
CA LYS A 62 -5.29 24.58 0.56
C LYS A 62 -4.64 25.59 -0.39
N SER A 63 -3.56 25.16 -1.04
CA SER A 63 -2.84 25.98 -2.02
C SER A 63 -3.70 26.25 -3.25
N HIS A 64 -3.43 27.37 -3.94
CA HIS A 64 -4.15 27.72 -5.17
C HIS A 64 -4.07 26.61 -6.24
N LYS A 65 -2.91 25.94 -6.37
CA LYS A 65 -2.71 24.80 -7.27
C LYS A 65 -3.65 23.63 -6.96
N MET A 66 -3.79 23.27 -5.68
CA MET A 66 -4.66 22.16 -5.25
C MET A 66 -6.14 22.47 -5.50
N ILE A 67 -6.55 23.73 -5.33
CA ILE A 67 -7.91 24.17 -5.65
C ILE A 67 -8.16 24.07 -7.16
N TYR A 68 -7.20 24.50 -7.96
CA TYR A 68 -7.29 24.43 -9.43
C TYR A 68 -7.43 22.98 -9.93
N GLU A 69 -6.59 22.06 -9.43
CA GLU A 69 -6.64 20.63 -9.78
C GLU A 69 -7.98 19.99 -9.40
N HIS A 70 -8.51 20.32 -8.21
CA HIS A 70 -9.81 19.79 -7.76
C HIS A 70 -10.99 20.32 -8.59
N LEU A 71 -10.97 21.60 -8.97
CA LEU A 71 -11.98 22.16 -9.86
C LEU A 71 -11.87 21.60 -11.29
N GLN A 72 -10.66 21.33 -11.75
CA GLN A 72 -10.41 20.67 -13.03
C GLN A 72 -10.95 19.24 -13.02
N GLU A 73 -10.73 18.47 -11.96
CA GLU A 73 -11.28 17.12 -11.79
C GLU A 73 -12.82 17.12 -11.80
N LEU A 74 -13.44 18.08 -11.11
CA LEU A 74 -14.90 18.25 -11.12
C LEU A 74 -15.44 18.62 -12.50
N SER A 75 -14.73 19.47 -13.25
CA SER A 75 -15.09 19.82 -14.63
C SER A 75 -14.98 18.64 -15.59
N GLN A 76 -14.05 17.72 -15.35
CA GLN A 76 -13.86 16.51 -16.15
C GLN A 76 -14.87 15.41 -15.80
N LYS A 77 -15.35 15.37 -14.55
CA LYS A 77 -16.32 14.37 -14.06
C LYS A 77 -17.79 14.65 -14.42
N GLY A 78 -18.14 15.76 -15.10
CA GLY A 78 -19.55 16.09 -15.32
C GLY A 78 -19.92 16.67 -16.69
N ILE A 79 -20.54 15.85 -17.55
CA ILE A 79 -21.74 16.23 -18.34
C ILE A 79 -22.66 15.01 -18.51
N ARG A 80 -23.84 15.02 -17.86
CA ARG A 80 -25.18 14.87 -18.49
C ARG A 80 -26.28 14.76 -17.41
N THR A 81 -26.88 15.89 -17.08
CA THR A 81 -28.27 15.99 -16.59
C THR A 81 -29.16 16.33 -17.79
N PRO A 82 -30.17 15.51 -18.15
CA PRO A 82 -31.22 15.93 -19.07
C PRO A 82 -32.48 16.35 -18.28
N ILE A 83 -32.78 17.64 -18.32
CA ILE A 83 -34.16 18.16 -18.18
C ILE A 83 -34.45 18.90 -19.48
N GLY A 84 -35.44 18.43 -20.23
CA GLY A 84 -36.02 19.07 -21.40
C GLY A 84 -37.38 18.45 -21.72
N GLU A 85 -38.42 19.29 -21.71
CA GLU A 85 -39.84 19.02 -21.88
C GLU A 85 -40.26 18.60 -23.31
N GLU A 86 -41.27 17.72 -23.35
CA GLU A 86 -42.43 17.54 -24.27
C GLU A 86 -42.36 17.65 -25.83
N ASN A 87 -42.60 16.48 -26.47
CA ASN A 87 -43.57 16.10 -27.55
C ASN A 87 -43.52 16.67 -29.00
N PRO A 88 -44.13 15.97 -30.02
CA PRO A 88 -44.41 14.53 -30.20
C PRO A 88 -43.91 13.98 -31.58
N VAL A 89 -44.05 12.67 -31.84
CA VAL A 89 -44.36 11.97 -33.13
C VAL A 89 -43.79 10.53 -33.13
N THR A 90 -44.71 9.55 -33.19
CA THR A 90 -44.57 8.10 -33.52
C THR A 90 -44.21 7.87 -35.02
N PRO A 91 -43.88 6.65 -35.55
CA PRO A 91 -43.86 5.29 -34.96
C PRO A 91 -42.66 4.37 -35.37
N SER A 92 -42.69 3.14 -34.82
CA SER A 92 -42.32 1.85 -35.45
C SER A 92 -40.94 1.21 -35.20
N SER A 93 -40.99 0.14 -34.40
CA SER A 93 -40.73 -1.27 -34.79
C SER A 93 -39.51 -2.00 -34.22
N VAL A 94 -39.84 -3.07 -33.44
CA VAL A 94 -39.35 -4.46 -33.61
C VAL A 94 -38.08 -4.87 -32.83
N THR A 95 -38.22 -5.51 -31.65
CA THR A 95 -38.15 -6.98 -31.40
C THR A 95 -37.83 -7.31 -29.92
N VAL A 96 -38.66 -8.21 -29.39
CA VAL A 96 -38.70 -9.01 -28.12
C VAL A 96 -37.36 -9.80 -27.87
N PRO A 97 -36.93 -10.19 -26.64
CA PRO A 97 -37.65 -11.05 -25.66
C PRO A 97 -37.57 -10.63 -24.18
N GLU A 98 -38.69 -10.50 -23.46
CA GLU A 98 -39.48 -11.58 -22.83
C GLU A 98 -38.68 -12.40 -21.80
N MET A 99 -38.67 -11.91 -20.56
CA MET A 99 -38.52 -12.74 -19.36
C MET A 99 -39.64 -12.38 -18.38
N ASN A 100 -40.39 -13.41 -18.04
CA ASN A 100 -41.48 -13.44 -17.08
C ASN A 100 -41.08 -12.82 -15.73
N VAL A 101 -41.87 -11.86 -15.26
CA VAL A 101 -42.00 -11.58 -13.82
C VAL A 101 -43.48 -11.64 -13.48
N GLU A 102 -43.77 -12.54 -12.56
CA GLU A 102 -45.07 -12.92 -12.03
C GLU A 102 -45.76 -11.70 -11.39
N LEU A 103 -46.96 -11.38 -11.87
CA LEU A 103 -47.83 -10.37 -11.30
C LEU A 103 -48.39 -10.91 -9.98
N VAL A 104 -47.81 -10.51 -8.85
CA VAL A 104 -48.41 -10.75 -7.53
C VAL A 104 -49.52 -9.70 -7.34
N GLU A 105 -50.77 -10.14 -7.49
CA GLU A 105 -51.96 -9.37 -7.11
C GLU A 105 -51.87 -8.96 -5.63
N ASN A 106 -51.78 -7.65 -5.39
CA ASN A 106 -51.85 -7.03 -4.07
C ASN A 106 -53.24 -7.29 -3.44
N LYS A 107 -53.38 -8.36 -2.67
CA LYS A 107 -54.42 -8.46 -1.63
C LYS A 107 -54.00 -7.60 -0.43
N VAL A 108 -54.37 -6.32 -0.46
CA VAL A 108 -54.41 -5.50 0.75
C VAL A 108 -55.42 -6.13 1.69
N ASN A 109 -54.99 -6.47 2.91
CA ASN A 109 -55.81 -7.08 3.94
C ASN A 109 -57.02 -6.16 4.24
N PRO A 110 -58.27 -6.56 3.95
CA PRO A 110 -59.44 -5.67 4.03
C PRO A 110 -59.74 -5.18 5.45
N ASN A 111 -59.18 -5.82 6.49
CA ASN A 111 -59.32 -5.40 7.88
C ASN A 111 -58.65 -4.04 8.16
N ILE A 112 -57.44 -3.80 7.65
CA ILE A 112 -56.69 -2.56 7.91
C ILE A 112 -57.40 -1.37 7.24
N SER A 113 -58.00 -1.59 6.06
CA SER A 113 -58.75 -0.53 5.38
C SER A 113 -60.06 -0.17 6.11
N ASN A 114 -60.68 -1.11 6.82
CA ASN A 114 -61.85 -0.84 7.65
C ASN A 114 -61.48 -0.13 8.96
N GLU A 115 -60.39 -0.52 9.62
CA GLU A 115 -59.93 0.12 10.86
C GLU A 115 -59.44 1.55 10.62
N ILE A 116 -58.74 1.80 9.50
CA ILE A 116 -58.36 3.16 9.08
C ILE A 116 -59.60 4.01 8.74
N LEU A 117 -60.64 3.42 8.15
CA LEU A 117 -61.90 4.11 7.86
C LEU A 117 -62.67 4.43 9.15
N GLU A 118 -62.68 3.52 10.12
CA GLU A 118 -63.27 3.75 11.44
C GLU A 118 -62.52 4.82 12.24
N LEU A 119 -61.18 4.82 12.22
CA LEU A 119 -60.35 5.87 12.81
C LEU A 119 -60.61 7.24 12.17
N ARG A 120 -60.77 7.27 10.83
CA ARG A 120 -61.12 8.48 10.10
C ARG A 120 -62.51 8.99 10.48
N ASN A 121 -63.50 8.09 10.59
CA ASN A 121 -64.85 8.43 11.02
C ASN A 121 -64.88 8.91 12.48
N LEU A 122 -64.11 8.28 13.38
CA LEU A 122 -64.02 8.69 14.78
C LEU A 122 -63.35 10.06 14.93
N MET A 123 -62.30 10.33 14.15
CA MET A 123 -61.60 11.61 14.11
C MET A 123 -62.50 12.71 13.54
N GLN A 124 -63.30 12.40 12.51
CA GLN A 124 -64.26 13.33 11.93
C GLN A 124 -65.42 13.62 12.89
N PHE A 125 -65.90 12.61 13.61
CA PHE A 125 -66.91 12.75 14.67
C PHE A 125 -66.37 13.58 15.86
N LEU A 126 -65.13 13.35 16.29
CA LEU A 126 -64.47 14.12 17.34
C LEU A 126 -64.30 15.58 16.92
N THR A 127 -63.87 15.81 15.68
CA THR A 127 -63.74 17.15 15.10
C THR A 127 -65.09 17.85 15.05
N GLN A 128 -66.16 17.16 14.66
CA GLN A 128 -67.51 17.72 14.60
C GLN A 128 -68.07 18.05 16.00
N LYS A 129 -67.85 17.20 17.02
CA LYS A 129 -68.22 17.46 18.41
C LYS A 129 -67.43 18.63 19.03
N ILE A 130 -66.14 18.75 18.70
CA ILE A 130 -65.30 19.88 19.14
C ILE A 130 -65.75 21.18 18.47
N GLU A 131 -66.08 21.15 17.18
CA GLU A 131 -66.55 22.33 16.43
C GLU A 131 -67.96 22.75 16.88
N ALA A 132 -68.86 21.80 17.16
CA ALA A 132 -70.19 22.06 17.71
C ALA A 132 -70.16 22.67 19.12
N ASN A 133 -69.07 22.47 19.87
CA ASN A 133 -68.84 23.08 21.18
C ASN A 133 -68.06 24.41 21.13
N LYS A 134 -67.51 24.81 19.96
CA LYS A 134 -66.84 26.10 19.76
C LYS A 134 -67.80 27.25 19.47
N THR A 135 -68.95 26.97 18.87
CA THR A 135 -70.01 27.96 18.69
C THR A 135 -71.04 27.78 19.82
N PRO A 136 -71.24 28.76 20.72
CA PRO A 136 -72.30 28.66 21.70
C PRO A 136 -73.62 28.55 20.94
N LYS A 137 -74.31 27.40 21.06
CA LYS A 137 -75.69 27.24 20.59
C LYS A 137 -76.47 28.46 21.05
N ARG A 138 -76.99 29.24 20.09
CA ARG A 138 -77.81 30.43 20.31
C ARG A 138 -78.83 30.15 21.42
N ILE A 139 -78.67 30.82 22.55
CA ILE A 139 -79.68 30.87 23.63
C ILE A 139 -80.83 31.84 23.24
N ASN A 140 -80.92 32.26 21.97
CA ASN A 140 -81.85 33.30 21.52
C ASN A 140 -83.01 32.83 20.63
N GLU A 141 -83.21 31.53 20.43
CA GLU A 141 -84.37 31.02 19.67
C GLU A 141 -85.31 30.21 20.56
N GLN A 142 -85.86 30.88 21.59
CA GLN A 142 -87.19 30.59 22.15
C GLN A 142 -87.59 31.71 23.13
N VAL A 143 -87.82 32.91 22.59
CA VAL A 143 -88.76 33.85 23.22
C VAL A 143 -89.80 34.15 22.16
N ASP A 144 -90.86 33.37 22.23
CA ASP A 144 -92.10 33.62 21.51
C ASP A 144 -92.67 34.96 22.00
N ASP A 145 -92.89 35.86 21.06
CA ASP A 145 -93.61 37.12 21.24
C ASP A 145 -95.08 36.80 21.52
N SER A 146 -95.44 36.62 22.79
CA SER A 146 -96.79 36.97 23.26
C SER A 146 -96.88 36.91 24.79
N GLN A 147 -96.76 38.07 25.43
CA GLN A 147 -97.84 38.61 26.26
C GLN A 147 -97.39 39.90 26.93
N THR A 148 -97.88 40.99 26.34
CA THR A 148 -98.10 42.25 27.01
C THR A 148 -99.08 42.09 28.18
N VAL A 149 -98.97 43.05 29.10
CA VAL A 149 -99.95 43.47 30.12
C VAL A 149 -99.78 42.88 31.53
N GLY A 150 -99.61 43.79 32.50
CA GLY A 150 -100.45 43.72 33.70
C GLY A 150 -99.73 43.89 35.03
N ILE A 151 -99.67 45.14 35.49
CA ILE A 151 -99.50 45.54 36.90
C ILE A 151 -100.46 44.74 37.80
N SER A 152 -100.00 44.25 38.96
CA SER A 152 -100.69 44.43 40.26
C SER A 152 -99.93 43.81 41.44
N SER A 153 -99.96 44.57 42.52
CA SER A 153 -99.38 44.32 43.83
C SER A 153 -100.15 43.28 44.67
N ILE A 154 -99.46 42.80 45.72
CA ILE A 154 -99.98 42.32 47.02
C ILE A 154 -100.40 40.84 47.13
N SER A 155 -99.50 40.11 47.79
CA SER A 155 -99.69 39.06 48.81
C SER A 155 -100.84 38.05 48.65
N SER A 156 -100.47 36.80 48.43
CA SER A 156 -100.81 35.73 49.38
C SER A 156 -99.98 34.48 49.11
N ALA A 157 -99.51 33.90 50.20
CA ALA A 157 -98.76 32.68 50.27
C ALA A 157 -99.42 31.54 49.49
N ARG A 158 -98.68 30.95 48.55
CA ARG A 158 -98.82 29.53 48.24
C ARG A 158 -97.49 28.98 47.72
N GLN A 159 -97.07 27.90 48.36
CA GLN A 159 -95.93 27.07 48.00
C GLN A 159 -95.96 26.74 46.50
N VAL A 160 -94.92 27.15 45.79
CA VAL A 160 -94.55 26.58 44.50
C VAL A 160 -93.08 26.16 44.61
N ALA A 161 -92.82 24.93 44.20
CA ALA A 161 -91.56 24.20 44.35
C ALA A 161 -90.34 24.97 43.85
N PRO A 162 -89.12 24.70 44.38
CA PRO A 162 -87.94 25.46 44.01
C PRO A 162 -87.59 25.14 42.55
N THR A 163 -87.49 26.16 41.70
CA THR A 163 -86.89 26.12 40.37
C THR A 163 -85.37 25.93 40.49
N LYS A 164 -84.96 24.83 41.14
CA LYS A 164 -83.56 24.41 41.34
C LYS A 164 -82.99 23.63 40.16
N ASN A 165 -83.73 23.52 39.05
CA ASN A 165 -83.40 22.57 37.99
C ASN A 165 -82.68 23.14 36.78
N TYR A 166 -82.67 24.45 36.51
CA TYR A 166 -82.10 24.89 35.22
C TYR A 166 -80.57 24.91 35.21
N VAL A 167 -79.93 25.38 36.28
CA VAL A 167 -78.47 25.44 36.37
C VAL A 167 -77.86 24.05 36.62
N ASN A 168 -78.53 23.19 37.40
CA ASN A 168 -78.08 21.81 37.59
C ASN A 168 -78.27 20.96 36.33
N VAL A 169 -79.36 21.15 35.57
CA VAL A 169 -79.52 20.45 34.27
C VAL A 169 -78.46 20.89 33.27
N LEU A 170 -78.11 22.19 33.20
CA LEU A 170 -77.01 22.67 32.35
C LEU A 170 -75.64 22.15 32.79
N PHE A 171 -75.40 22.04 34.11
CA PHE A 171 -74.15 21.48 34.63
C PHE A 171 -74.06 19.96 34.41
N ASP A 172 -75.17 19.23 34.57
CA ASP A 172 -75.25 17.79 34.32
C ASP A 172 -75.12 17.48 32.81
N GLU A 173 -75.68 18.34 31.95
CA GLU A 173 -75.58 18.23 30.49
C GLU A 173 -74.16 18.54 30.00
N LEU A 174 -73.52 19.59 30.54
CA LEU A 174 -72.11 19.87 30.29
C LEU A 174 -71.18 18.76 30.82
N THR A 175 -71.49 18.21 32.00
CA THR A 175 -70.70 17.12 32.60
C THR A 175 -70.84 15.83 31.77
N ASN A 176 -72.04 15.54 31.25
CA ASN A 176 -72.27 14.41 30.34
C ASN A 176 -71.58 14.62 28.98
N GLU A 177 -71.61 15.83 28.41
CA GLU A 177 -70.91 16.12 27.16
C GLU A 177 -69.39 16.00 27.30
N VAL A 178 -68.83 16.46 28.42
CA VAL A 178 -67.40 16.31 28.74
C VAL A 178 -67.04 14.84 28.96
N ALA A 179 -67.90 14.06 29.61
CA ALA A 179 -67.70 12.63 29.79
C ALA A 179 -67.77 11.85 28.47
N GLU A 180 -68.70 12.20 27.57
CA GLU A 180 -68.76 11.64 26.22
C GLU A 180 -67.50 11.96 25.41
N LEU A 181 -67.04 13.23 25.45
CA LEU A 181 -65.83 13.63 24.75
C LEU A 181 -64.60 12.86 25.25
N ARG A 182 -64.50 12.68 26.57
CA ARG A 182 -63.42 11.92 27.20
C ARG A 182 -63.41 10.46 26.76
N ASN A 183 -64.58 9.82 26.68
CA ASN A 183 -64.68 8.43 26.22
C ASN A 183 -64.32 8.30 24.74
N ILE A 184 -64.71 9.23 23.88
CA ILE A 184 -64.34 9.18 22.45
C ILE A 184 -62.81 9.34 22.27
N VAL A 185 -62.18 10.23 23.05
CA VAL A 185 -60.72 10.41 23.03
C VAL A 185 -59.96 9.18 23.50
N LEU A 186 -60.45 8.49 24.54
CA LEU A 186 -59.84 7.25 25.02
C LEU A 186 -59.95 6.12 23.99
N THR A 187 -61.13 5.92 23.40
CA THR A 187 -61.34 4.92 22.34
C THR A 187 -60.48 5.22 21.09
N PHE A 188 -60.28 6.50 20.76
CA PHE A 188 -59.40 6.90 19.66
C PHE A 188 -57.93 6.52 19.94
N MET A 189 -57.44 6.78 21.16
CA MET A 189 -56.08 6.41 21.55
C MET A 189 -55.86 4.90 21.55
N GLU A 190 -56.83 4.13 22.03
CA GLU A 190 -56.74 2.66 22.09
C GLU A 190 -56.66 2.06 20.67
N LYS A 191 -57.49 2.56 19.73
CA LYS A 191 -57.43 2.15 18.31
C LYS A 191 -56.17 2.63 17.58
N MET A 192 -55.64 3.81 17.90
CA MET A 192 -54.36 4.26 17.37
C MET A 192 -53.22 3.31 17.79
N ILE A 193 -53.21 2.88 19.05
CA ILE A 193 -52.20 1.93 19.56
C ILE A 193 -52.31 0.59 18.81
N GLU A 194 -53.54 0.11 18.54
CA GLU A 194 -53.78 -1.13 17.80
C GLU A 194 -53.30 -1.03 16.33
N VAL A 195 -53.61 0.05 15.62
CA VAL A 195 -53.11 0.31 14.25
C VAL A 195 -51.58 0.49 14.21
N THR A 196 -50.97 1.06 15.25
CA THR A 196 -49.51 1.23 15.33
C THR A 196 -48.81 -0.10 15.66
N LYS A 197 -49.50 -1.02 16.33
CA LYS A 197 -49.00 -2.36 16.65
C LYS A 197 -49.01 -3.27 15.41
N ASP A 198 -50.04 -3.16 14.57
CA ASP A 198 -50.13 -3.88 13.30
C ASP A 198 -49.21 -3.31 12.20
N ALA A 199 -48.94 -2.00 12.19
CA ALA A 199 -47.96 -1.39 11.27
C ALA A 199 -46.50 -1.82 11.52
N ASN A 200 -46.17 -2.26 12.75
CA ASN A 200 -44.85 -2.81 13.09
C ASN A 200 -44.68 -4.31 12.75
N GLN A 201 -45.74 -4.98 12.27
CA GLN A 201 -45.70 -6.35 11.76
C GLN A 201 -45.79 -6.42 10.23
N ASP A 202 -45.40 -5.35 9.52
CA ASP A 202 -45.40 -5.37 8.06
C ASP A 202 -44.33 -6.37 7.56
N GLU A 203 -44.82 -7.58 7.24
CA GLU A 203 -44.10 -8.74 6.72
C GLU A 203 -43.19 -8.39 5.53
N ARG A 204 -43.44 -7.27 4.85
CA ARG A 204 -42.61 -6.73 3.78
C ARG A 204 -41.27 -6.20 4.26
N PHE A 205 -41.21 -5.46 5.38
CA PHE A 205 -39.95 -4.95 5.91
C PHE A 205 -39.10 -6.10 6.46
N THR A 206 -39.73 -7.10 7.07
CA THR A 206 -39.04 -8.32 7.54
C THR A 206 -38.50 -9.13 6.37
N LYS A 207 -39.26 -9.30 5.27
CA LYS A 207 -38.80 -9.99 4.05
C LYS A 207 -37.69 -9.24 3.30
N ILE A 208 -37.74 -7.91 3.26
CA ILE A 208 -36.66 -7.08 2.68
C ILE A 208 -35.40 -7.18 3.54
N ALA A 209 -35.53 -7.13 4.87
CA ALA A 209 -34.42 -7.32 5.79
C ALA A 209 -33.83 -8.75 5.71
N GLU A 210 -34.66 -9.79 5.61
CA GLU A 210 -34.21 -11.17 5.43
C GLU A 210 -33.53 -11.39 4.07
N SER A 211 -34.05 -10.78 2.99
CA SER A 211 -33.43 -10.83 1.65
C SER A 211 -32.08 -10.12 1.62
N LEU A 212 -31.96 -8.96 2.28
CA LEU A 212 -30.68 -8.26 2.46
C LEU A 212 -29.70 -9.06 3.30
N ASN A 213 -30.16 -9.74 4.34
CA ASN A 213 -29.31 -10.56 5.21
C ASN A 213 -28.82 -11.83 4.49
N LEU A 214 -29.64 -12.43 3.62
CA LEU A 214 -29.25 -13.53 2.74
C LEU A 214 -28.19 -13.11 1.71
N GLN A 215 -28.34 -11.93 1.09
CA GLN A 215 -27.31 -11.39 0.20
C GLN A 215 -26.01 -11.07 0.94
N PHE A 216 -26.09 -10.53 2.16
CA PHE A 216 -24.91 -10.24 2.96
C PHE A 216 -24.16 -11.51 3.40
N ASN A 217 -24.90 -12.57 3.73
CA ASN A 217 -24.29 -13.86 4.07
C ASN A 217 -23.62 -14.52 2.86
N GLY A 218 -24.23 -14.45 1.67
CA GLY A 218 -23.61 -14.94 0.44
C GLY A 218 -22.29 -14.22 0.10
N ILE A 219 -22.28 -12.89 0.19
CA ILE A 219 -21.05 -12.08 0.00
C ILE A 219 -20.01 -12.42 1.07
N SER A 220 -20.44 -12.63 2.32
CA SER A 220 -19.52 -13.01 3.41
C SER A 220 -18.91 -14.40 3.21
N GLU A 221 -19.64 -15.34 2.59
CA GLU A 221 -19.16 -16.69 2.28
C GLU A 221 -18.16 -16.65 1.11
N GLU A 222 -18.43 -15.89 0.05
CA GLU A 222 -17.49 -15.65 -1.06
C GLU A 222 -16.20 -14.96 -0.58
N VAL A 223 -16.29 -14.00 0.34
CA VAL A 223 -15.11 -13.36 0.96
C VAL A 223 -14.33 -14.33 1.85
N ALA A 224 -15.01 -15.29 2.50
CA ALA A 224 -14.36 -16.34 3.29
C ALA A 224 -13.64 -17.35 2.37
N GLU A 225 -14.24 -17.73 1.24
CA GLU A 225 -13.61 -18.58 0.23
C GLU A 225 -12.38 -17.90 -0.39
N LEU A 226 -12.48 -16.61 -0.75
CA LEU A 226 -11.35 -15.81 -1.23
C LEU A 226 -10.20 -15.77 -0.20
N ARG A 227 -10.51 -15.60 1.09
CA ARG A 227 -9.49 -15.70 2.16
C ARG A 227 -8.84 -17.08 2.23
N ASN A 228 -9.61 -18.14 2.01
CA ASN A 228 -9.10 -19.51 2.08
C ASN A 228 -8.21 -19.82 0.87
N ILE A 229 -8.60 -19.36 -0.32
CA ILE A 229 -7.80 -19.45 -1.55
C ILE A 229 -6.49 -18.69 -1.36
N ILE A 230 -6.52 -17.46 -0.83
CA ILE A 230 -5.31 -16.66 -0.54
C ILE A 230 -4.38 -17.38 0.45
N LYS A 231 -4.93 -18.03 1.49
CA LYS A 231 -4.13 -18.82 2.44
C LYS A 231 -3.47 -20.02 1.75
N ILE A 232 -4.22 -20.81 0.99
CA ILE A 232 -3.67 -21.96 0.23
C ILE A 232 -2.58 -21.48 -0.72
N PHE A 233 -2.80 -20.34 -1.39
CA PHE A 233 -1.84 -19.74 -2.31
C PHE A 233 -0.55 -19.29 -1.59
N THR A 234 -0.68 -18.70 -0.40
CA THR A 234 0.46 -18.27 0.42
C THR A 234 1.30 -19.47 0.89
N TYR A 235 0.67 -20.57 1.28
CA TYR A 235 1.37 -21.81 1.63
C TYR A 235 2.12 -22.40 0.44
N LYS A 236 1.53 -22.35 -0.76
CA LYS A 236 2.13 -22.92 -1.98
C LYS A 236 3.28 -22.07 -2.52
N VAL A 237 3.21 -20.75 -2.39
CA VAL A 237 4.31 -19.84 -2.72
C VAL A 237 5.49 -20.05 -1.77
N ALA A 238 5.25 -20.30 -0.48
CA ALA A 238 6.31 -20.64 0.47
C ALA A 238 6.97 -21.99 0.13
N GLU A 239 6.18 -22.99 -0.27
CA GLU A 239 6.66 -24.32 -0.69
C GLU A 239 7.52 -24.27 -1.96
N VAL A 240 7.14 -23.44 -2.95
CA VAL A 240 7.91 -23.25 -4.21
C VAL A 240 9.20 -22.45 -3.98
N ILE A 241 9.25 -21.57 -2.98
CA ILE A 241 10.49 -20.84 -2.61
C ILE A 241 11.50 -21.76 -1.90
N GLU A 242 11.06 -22.85 -1.27
CA GLU A 242 11.95 -23.85 -0.64
C GLU A 242 12.51 -24.90 -1.61
N GLN A 243 11.99 -25.01 -2.84
CA GLN A 243 12.46 -25.97 -3.86
C GLN A 243 13.30 -25.25 -4.93
N ASP A 244 14.62 -25.29 -4.74
CA ASP A 244 15.65 -24.64 -5.56
C ASP A 244 15.86 -25.35 -6.92
N ASP A 245 15.09 -24.96 -7.93
CA ASP A 245 15.46 -25.14 -9.35
C ASP A 245 15.05 -23.91 -10.17
N SER A 246 16.04 -23.05 -10.43
CA SER A 246 15.96 -21.70 -11.03
C SER A 246 15.22 -21.57 -12.39
N ASN A 247 14.85 -22.66 -13.05
CA ASN A 247 14.14 -22.62 -14.34
C ASN A 247 12.61 -22.81 -14.22
N GLU A 248 12.11 -23.39 -13.13
CA GLU A 248 10.66 -23.55 -12.89
C GLU A 248 10.04 -22.30 -12.26
N VAL A 249 10.84 -21.53 -11.52
CA VAL A 249 10.46 -20.23 -10.95
C VAL A 249 10.10 -19.21 -12.04
N ALA A 250 10.79 -19.21 -13.19
CA ALA A 250 10.48 -18.30 -14.30
C ALA A 250 9.13 -18.63 -14.99
N ALA A 251 8.84 -19.92 -15.20
CA ALA A 251 7.56 -20.35 -15.79
C ALA A 251 6.38 -20.11 -14.83
N ASN A 252 6.59 -20.28 -13.53
CA ASN A 252 5.57 -20.01 -12.51
C ASN A 252 5.31 -18.51 -12.32
N ILE A 253 6.31 -17.64 -12.51
CA ILE A 253 6.11 -16.18 -12.51
C ILE A 253 5.23 -15.72 -13.69
N ASP A 254 5.35 -16.34 -14.86
CA ASP A 254 4.49 -16.01 -16.00
C ASP A 254 3.04 -16.49 -15.79
N VAL A 255 2.84 -17.66 -15.18
CA VAL A 255 1.52 -18.14 -14.76
C VAL A 255 0.92 -17.25 -13.66
N LEU A 256 1.76 -16.77 -12.73
CA LEU A 256 1.37 -15.85 -11.67
C LEU A 256 0.91 -14.49 -12.22
N ASN A 257 1.61 -13.94 -13.21
CA ASN A 257 1.21 -12.71 -13.88
C ASN A 257 -0.09 -12.86 -14.67
N LEU A 258 -0.33 -14.03 -15.28
CA LEU A 258 -1.58 -14.33 -15.98
C LEU A 258 -2.76 -14.46 -15.01
N LEU A 259 -2.57 -15.12 -13.87
CA LEU A 259 -3.60 -15.24 -12.83
C LEU A 259 -3.88 -13.92 -12.12
N TYR A 260 -2.83 -13.14 -11.82
CA TYR A 260 -3.00 -11.80 -11.25
C TYR A 260 -3.77 -10.88 -12.21
N LYS A 261 -3.50 -10.98 -13.52
CA LYS A 261 -4.24 -10.24 -14.54
C LYS A 261 -5.71 -10.69 -14.62
N SER A 262 -5.98 -11.99 -14.59
CA SER A 262 -7.35 -12.52 -14.60
C SER A 262 -8.15 -12.12 -13.35
N VAL A 263 -7.54 -12.18 -12.16
CA VAL A 263 -8.17 -11.72 -10.91
C VAL A 263 -8.37 -10.21 -10.92
N SER A 264 -7.41 -9.44 -11.44
CA SER A 264 -7.55 -7.99 -11.59
C SER A 264 -8.64 -7.60 -12.59
N GLU A 265 -8.85 -8.39 -13.65
CA GLU A 265 -9.94 -8.19 -14.62
C GLU A 265 -11.30 -8.53 -13.99
N GLN A 266 -11.41 -9.63 -13.21
CA GLN A 266 -12.64 -9.97 -12.48
C GLN A 266 -12.98 -8.96 -11.38
N VAL A 267 -11.98 -8.43 -10.66
CA VAL A 267 -12.19 -7.36 -9.67
C VAL A 267 -12.63 -6.07 -10.36
N ASN A 268 -12.08 -5.74 -11.54
CA ASN A 268 -12.56 -4.60 -12.33
C ASN A 268 -13.98 -4.81 -12.88
N GLU A 269 -14.35 -6.02 -13.29
CA GLU A 269 -15.72 -6.34 -13.72
C GLU A 269 -16.70 -6.23 -12.54
N LEU A 270 -16.36 -6.76 -11.36
CA LEU A 270 -17.17 -6.60 -10.14
C LEU A 270 -17.27 -5.12 -9.72
N GLN A 271 -16.19 -4.35 -9.87
CA GLN A 271 -16.21 -2.92 -9.60
C GLN A 271 -17.06 -2.16 -10.63
N HIS A 272 -17.10 -2.59 -11.90
CA HIS A 272 -17.98 -2.05 -12.92
C HIS A 272 -19.44 -2.42 -12.66
N VAL A 273 -19.74 -3.65 -12.23
CA VAL A 273 -21.09 -4.08 -11.82
C VAL A 273 -21.55 -3.28 -10.60
N LEU A 274 -20.69 -3.06 -9.60
CA LEU A 274 -20.99 -2.24 -8.44
C LEU A 274 -21.29 -0.78 -8.85
N TYR A 275 -20.50 -0.19 -9.75
CA TYR A 275 -20.75 1.15 -10.29
C TYR A 275 -21.97 1.25 -11.21
N THR A 276 -22.43 0.14 -11.80
CA THR A 276 -23.59 0.11 -12.72
C THR A 276 -24.91 -0.20 -11.98
N VAL A 277 -24.85 -0.93 -10.86
CA VAL A 277 -26.02 -1.33 -10.06
C VAL A 277 -26.37 -0.27 -9.02
N GLN A 278 -25.38 0.43 -8.44
CA GLN A 278 -25.64 1.48 -7.44
C GLN A 278 -26.52 2.64 -7.95
N PRO A 279 -26.38 3.15 -9.18
CA PRO A 279 -27.28 4.16 -9.73
C PRO A 279 -28.68 3.60 -10.00
N LYS A 280 -28.80 2.35 -10.46
CA LYS A 280 -30.10 1.70 -10.75
C LYS A 280 -30.93 1.43 -9.49
N ILE A 281 -30.29 1.08 -8.36
CA ILE A 281 -30.97 0.92 -7.07
C ILE A 281 -31.52 2.28 -6.59
N ILE A 282 -30.77 3.36 -6.76
CA ILE A 282 -31.21 4.73 -6.42
C ILE A 282 -32.34 5.18 -7.35
N GLU A 283 -32.24 4.91 -8.65
CA GLU A 283 -33.24 5.28 -9.66
C GLU A 283 -34.57 4.50 -9.50
N THR A 284 -34.51 3.23 -9.07
CA THR A 284 -35.70 2.41 -8.78
C THR A 284 -36.39 2.88 -7.49
N LEU A 285 -35.63 3.23 -6.44
CA LEU A 285 -36.18 3.81 -5.22
C LEU A 285 -36.77 5.20 -5.42
N GLU A 286 -36.15 6.04 -6.28
CA GLU A 286 -36.71 7.34 -6.66
C GLU A 286 -37.97 7.21 -7.52
N HIS A 287 -38.04 6.23 -8.43
CA HIS A 287 -39.22 5.98 -9.25
C HIS A 287 -40.41 5.50 -8.40
N ASP A 288 -40.18 4.60 -7.42
CA ASP A 288 -41.24 4.09 -6.55
C ASP A 288 -41.75 5.14 -5.55
N LEU A 289 -40.85 5.93 -4.95
CA LEU A 289 -41.25 7.05 -4.08
C LEU A 289 -41.98 8.16 -4.84
N LYS A 290 -41.62 8.41 -6.11
CA LYS A 290 -42.29 9.39 -6.97
C LYS A 290 -43.65 8.89 -7.46
N GLY A 291 -43.81 7.59 -7.70
CA GLY A 291 -45.07 6.94 -8.01
C GLY A 291 -46.08 7.00 -6.85
N GLU A 292 -45.63 6.71 -5.63
CA GLU A 292 -46.48 6.79 -4.43
C GLU A 292 -46.85 8.24 -4.08
N MET A 293 -45.93 9.20 -4.19
CA MET A 293 -46.28 10.61 -4.00
C MET A 293 -47.27 11.12 -5.05
N LEU A 294 -47.13 10.77 -6.34
CA LEU A 294 -48.09 11.18 -7.38
C LEU A 294 -49.47 10.54 -7.17
N ALA A 295 -49.53 9.28 -6.73
CA ALA A 295 -50.78 8.60 -6.40
C ALA A 295 -51.45 9.21 -5.14
N GLY A 296 -50.67 9.56 -4.11
CA GLY A 296 -51.16 10.24 -2.91
C GLY A 296 -51.64 11.66 -3.17
N THR A 297 -50.94 12.41 -4.03
CA THR A 297 -51.29 13.80 -4.38
C THR A 297 -52.57 13.84 -5.24
N LYS A 298 -52.75 12.90 -6.17
CA LYS A 298 -53.98 12.80 -6.98
C LYS A 298 -55.20 12.41 -6.15
N LYS A 299 -55.03 11.50 -5.18
CA LYS A 299 -56.10 11.10 -4.24
C LYS A 299 -56.51 12.23 -3.29
N LEU A 300 -55.57 13.09 -2.88
CA LEU A 300 -55.87 14.28 -2.07
C LEU A 300 -56.60 15.36 -2.89
N GLN A 301 -56.26 15.51 -4.16
CA GLN A 301 -56.90 16.47 -5.09
C GLN A 301 -58.33 16.04 -5.45
N ASP A 302 -58.58 14.75 -5.65
CA ASP A 302 -59.92 14.22 -5.91
C ASP A 302 -60.84 14.36 -4.66
N GLN A 303 -60.29 14.19 -3.44
CA GLN A 303 -61.04 14.45 -2.20
C GLN A 303 -61.34 15.94 -1.98
N GLN A 304 -60.46 16.85 -2.40
CA GLN A 304 -60.72 18.29 -2.31
C GLN A 304 -61.80 18.75 -3.29
N HIS A 305 -61.88 18.18 -4.49
CA HIS A 305 -62.97 18.47 -5.43
C HIS A 305 -64.33 17.95 -4.94
N GLU A 306 -64.37 16.78 -4.28
CA GLU A 306 -65.61 16.23 -3.72
C GLU A 306 -66.13 17.02 -2.50
N SER A 307 -65.25 17.61 -1.69
CA SER A 307 -65.66 18.52 -0.60
C SER A 307 -66.14 19.89 -1.09
N PHE A 308 -65.69 20.35 -2.27
CA PHE A 308 -66.07 21.65 -2.82
C PHE A 308 -67.44 21.60 -3.50
N THR A 309 -67.77 20.50 -4.19
CA THR A 309 -69.09 20.30 -4.82
C THR A 309 -70.22 20.16 -3.79
N LYS A 310 -69.97 19.54 -2.63
CA LYS A 310 -70.94 19.48 -1.52
C LYS A 310 -71.23 20.83 -0.87
N LEU A 311 -70.25 21.73 -0.83
CA LEU A 311 -70.43 23.08 -0.29
C LEU A 311 -71.22 24.00 -1.25
N GLU A 312 -71.16 23.71 -2.55
CA GLU A 312 -71.88 24.46 -3.60
C GLU A 312 -73.38 24.11 -3.61
N ASP A 313 -73.74 22.84 -3.36
CA ASP A 313 -75.13 22.39 -3.21
C ASP A 313 -75.80 22.97 -1.94
N GLU A 314 -75.08 23.05 -0.82
CA GLU A 314 -75.59 23.61 0.45
C GLU A 314 -75.78 25.15 0.39
N LEU A 315 -75.01 25.85 -0.43
CA LEU A 315 -75.17 27.30 -0.69
C LEU A 315 -76.35 27.62 -1.62
N GLN A 316 -76.72 26.69 -2.49
CA GLN A 316 -77.86 26.85 -3.41
C GLN A 316 -79.21 26.63 -2.69
N GLU A 317 -79.24 25.78 -1.65
CA GLU A 317 -80.42 25.53 -0.80
C GLU A 317 -80.71 26.69 0.17
N LEU A 318 -79.68 27.37 0.69
CA LEU A 318 -79.85 28.53 1.56
C LEU A 318 -80.46 29.74 0.81
N ASN A 319 -80.11 29.91 -0.47
CA ASN A 319 -80.58 31.03 -1.29
C ASN A 319 -82.04 30.86 -1.77
N THR A 320 -82.56 29.62 -1.80
CA THR A 320 -83.96 29.33 -2.15
C THR A 320 -84.94 29.55 -0.98
N VAL A 321 -84.46 29.46 0.26
CA VAL A 321 -85.28 29.69 1.47
C VAL A 321 -85.46 31.19 1.75
N GLN A 322 -84.45 32.03 1.47
CA GLN A 322 -84.50 33.46 1.74
C GLN A 322 -85.51 34.23 0.85
N LEU A 323 -85.71 33.80 -0.40
CA LEU A 323 -86.64 34.46 -1.35
C LEU A 323 -88.12 34.25 -0.99
N LYS A 324 -88.47 33.10 -0.39
CA LYS A 324 -89.87 32.77 -0.02
C LYS A 324 -90.35 33.47 1.26
N THR A 325 -89.45 33.84 2.16
CA THR A 325 -89.78 34.56 3.40
C THR A 325 -90.04 36.06 3.18
N THR A 326 -89.45 36.67 2.14
CA THR A 326 -89.67 38.09 1.81
C THR A 326 -90.99 38.36 1.10
N GLU A 327 -91.49 37.44 0.28
CA GLU A 327 -92.78 37.59 -0.41
C GLU A 327 -93.99 37.47 0.55
N ALA A 328 -93.88 36.68 1.62
CA ALA A 328 -94.97 36.47 2.58
C ALA A 328 -95.23 37.67 3.52
N LEU A 329 -94.22 38.50 3.78
CA LEU A 329 -94.33 39.69 4.64
C LEU A 329 -94.86 40.93 3.91
N GLU A 330 -94.60 41.06 2.60
CA GLU A 330 -95.06 42.20 1.80
C GLU A 330 -96.58 42.14 1.53
N GLN A 331 -97.16 40.94 1.50
CA GLN A 331 -98.59 40.72 1.26
C GLN A 331 -99.44 41.05 2.50
N SER A 332 -98.94 40.76 3.71
CA SER A 332 -99.63 41.06 4.98
C SER A 332 -99.76 42.56 5.24
N LEU A 333 -98.78 43.37 4.81
CA LEU A 333 -98.78 44.82 5.05
C LEU A 333 -99.76 45.59 4.13
N ARG A 334 -100.11 45.02 2.98
CA ARG A 334 -101.03 45.64 1.99
C ARG A 334 -102.49 45.52 2.38
N GLU A 335 -102.88 44.47 3.09
CA GLU A 335 -104.28 44.22 3.46
C GLU A 335 -104.73 45.08 4.66
N GLU A 336 -103.82 45.41 5.58
CA GLU A 336 -104.11 46.20 6.78
C GLU A 336 -104.32 47.71 6.48
N ILE A 337 -103.62 48.26 5.47
CA ILE A 337 -103.76 49.66 5.04
C ILE A 337 -105.10 49.93 4.33
N LEU A 338 -105.68 48.93 3.66
CA LEU A 338 -106.94 49.07 2.93
C LEU A 338 -108.17 49.11 3.88
N ALA A 339 -108.08 48.50 5.06
CA ALA A 339 -109.17 48.44 6.04
C ALA A 339 -109.35 49.77 6.82
N SER A 340 -108.25 50.44 7.17
CA SER A 340 -108.30 51.69 7.95
C SER A 340 -108.76 52.92 7.15
N THR A 341 -108.66 52.88 5.82
CA THR A 341 -109.00 54.02 4.95
C THR A 341 -110.51 54.15 4.71
N ASN A 342 -111.28 53.06 4.80
CA ASN A 342 -112.72 53.05 4.52
C ASN A 342 -113.61 53.48 5.71
N GLU A 343 -113.12 53.34 6.95
CA GLU A 343 -113.90 53.67 8.16
C GLU A 343 -113.94 55.20 8.44
N LEU A 344 -112.91 55.94 8.04
CA LEU A 344 -112.81 57.39 8.22
C LEU A 344 -113.76 58.19 7.29
N HIS A 345 -114.16 57.61 6.15
CA HIS A 345 -115.02 58.29 5.17
C HIS A 345 -116.51 58.27 5.56
N LYS A 346 -116.93 57.33 6.42
CA LYS A 346 -118.33 57.14 6.83
C LYS A 346 -118.80 58.12 7.92
N GLN A 347 -117.93 58.48 8.86
CA GLN A 347 -118.27 59.38 9.98
C GLN A 347 -118.44 60.85 9.57
N GLN A 348 -117.83 61.27 8.46
CA GLN A 348 -117.84 62.67 8.03
C GLN A 348 -119.18 63.10 7.39
N GLN A 349 -119.98 62.14 6.91
CA GLN A 349 -121.20 62.41 6.16
C GLN A 349 -122.47 62.50 7.03
N GLU A 350 -122.44 61.94 8.25
CA GLU A 350 -123.58 61.96 9.19
C GLU A 350 -123.71 63.28 9.96
N SER A 351 -122.61 64.02 10.14
CA SER A 351 -122.56 65.23 11.00
C SER A 351 -123.17 66.48 10.36
N VAL A 352 -123.34 66.51 9.03
CA VAL A 352 -123.79 67.72 8.29
C VAL A 352 -125.32 67.83 8.25
N SER A 353 -126.06 66.71 8.26
CA SER A 353 -127.52 66.71 8.17
C SER A 353 -128.25 67.14 9.46
N THR A 354 -127.60 67.07 10.62
CA THR A 354 -128.25 67.35 11.92
C THR A 354 -128.26 68.84 12.27
N LEU A 355 -127.31 69.62 11.73
CA LEU A 355 -127.16 71.05 12.03
C LEU A 355 -128.16 71.97 11.31
N GLU A 356 -128.78 71.51 10.22
CA GLU A 356 -129.73 72.32 9.44
C GLU A 356 -131.14 72.35 10.06
N GLN A 357 -131.46 71.42 10.98
CA GLN A 357 -132.82 71.27 11.53
C GLN A 357 -133.06 72.07 12.83
N GLU A 358 -132.01 72.35 13.61
CA GLU A 358 -132.12 73.02 14.92
C GLU A 358 -132.13 74.56 14.85
N LEU A 359 -131.73 75.15 13.72
CA LEU A 359 -131.68 76.60 13.52
C LEU A 359 -133.06 77.25 13.29
N GLN A 360 -134.10 76.46 13.03
CA GLN A 360 -135.44 76.96 12.69
C GLN A 360 -136.31 77.26 13.94
N GLU A 361 -136.06 76.65 15.10
CA GLU A 361 -136.90 76.81 16.32
C GLU A 361 -136.39 77.88 17.31
N PHE A 362 -135.14 78.32 17.19
CA PHE A 362 -134.48 79.20 18.17
C PHE A 362 -135.03 80.65 18.21
N TYR A 363 -135.72 81.12 17.19
CA TYR A 363 -136.03 82.55 17.05
C TYR A 363 -137.24 83.09 17.85
N THR A 364 -137.97 82.27 18.62
CA THR A 364 -139.27 82.71 19.16
C THR A 364 -139.34 83.05 20.66
N VAL A 365 -138.36 82.70 21.51
CA VAL A 365 -138.54 82.81 23.00
C VAL A 365 -137.41 83.57 23.73
N GLN A 366 -136.49 84.21 23.00
CA GLN A 366 -135.21 84.70 23.52
C GLN A 366 -135.19 85.84 24.58
N PRO A 367 -136.09 86.84 24.64
CA PRO A 367 -135.79 88.02 25.47
C PRO A 367 -136.17 87.92 26.96
N LYS A 368 -137.04 86.98 27.37
CA LYS A 368 -137.51 86.89 28.78
C LYS A 368 -136.69 85.95 29.68
N MET A 369 -135.86 85.08 29.09
CA MET A 369 -135.04 84.10 29.81
C MET A 369 -133.65 84.64 30.20
N ARG A 370 -133.21 85.71 29.54
CA ARG A 370 -131.85 86.28 29.68
C ARG A 370 -131.55 86.83 31.08
N GLU A 371 -132.54 87.42 31.75
CA GLU A 371 -132.31 88.12 33.03
C GLU A 371 -132.32 87.16 34.24
N ALA A 372 -133.01 86.01 34.13
CA ALA A 372 -133.03 84.99 35.19
C ALA A 372 -131.80 84.04 35.15
N LEU A 373 -131.18 83.86 33.97
CA LEU A 373 -130.00 83.02 33.78
C LEU A 373 -128.70 83.65 34.33
N GLU A 374 -128.52 84.98 34.21
CA GLU A 374 -127.26 85.65 34.61
C GLU A 374 -126.95 85.55 36.11
N HIS A 375 -127.97 85.46 36.98
CA HIS A 375 -127.76 85.35 38.43
C HIS A 375 -127.39 83.92 38.87
N ASN A 376 -128.01 82.89 38.29
CA ASN A 376 -127.70 81.48 38.62
C ASN A 376 -126.37 81.02 38.00
N LEU A 377 -126.07 81.44 36.77
CA LEU A 377 -124.79 81.12 36.11
C LEU A 377 -123.58 81.66 36.89
N ARG A 378 -123.69 82.85 37.50
CA ARG A 378 -122.60 83.42 38.31
C ARG A 378 -122.32 82.57 39.55
N GLY A 379 -123.36 82.11 40.26
CA GLY A 379 -123.22 81.28 41.46
C GLY A 379 -122.64 79.90 41.16
N GLU A 380 -123.15 79.22 40.13
CA GLU A 380 -122.66 77.89 39.73
C GLU A 380 -121.25 77.95 39.12
N MET A 381 -120.93 78.94 38.28
CA MET A 381 -119.55 79.13 37.79
C MET A 381 -118.57 79.32 38.94
N GLN A 382 -118.94 80.06 39.99
CA GLN A 382 -118.05 80.32 41.12
C GLN A 382 -117.82 79.04 41.95
N ALA A 383 -118.84 78.19 42.10
CA ALA A 383 -118.72 76.89 42.74
C ALA A 383 -117.88 75.90 41.90
N VAL A 384 -118.12 75.80 40.59
CA VAL A 384 -117.33 74.96 39.67
C VAL A 384 -115.89 75.42 39.61
N THR A 385 -115.64 76.74 39.58
CA THR A 385 -114.28 77.29 39.58
C THR A 385 -113.56 76.94 40.89
N SER A 386 -114.24 77.01 42.03
CA SER A 386 -113.65 76.66 43.33
C SER A 386 -113.36 75.16 43.45
N GLU A 387 -114.24 74.30 42.96
CA GLU A 387 -114.05 72.84 42.97
C GLU A 387 -112.95 72.40 41.98
N LEU A 388 -112.92 72.98 40.77
CA LEU A 388 -111.87 72.72 39.79
C LEU A 388 -110.51 73.19 40.32
N GLN A 389 -110.47 74.35 40.98
CA GLN A 389 -109.25 74.86 41.62
C GLN A 389 -108.78 73.95 42.76
N LYS A 390 -109.71 73.42 43.56
CA LYS A 390 -109.40 72.44 44.60
C LYS A 390 -108.86 71.13 44.02
N GLN A 391 -109.51 70.56 43.00
CA GLN A 391 -109.03 69.35 42.32
C GLN A 391 -107.67 69.55 41.64
N PHE A 392 -107.45 70.73 41.06
CA PHE A 392 -106.15 71.09 40.50
C PHE A 392 -105.08 71.17 41.60
N GLN A 393 -105.40 71.80 42.73
CA GLN A 393 -104.49 71.88 43.88
C GLN A 393 -104.16 70.49 44.46
N GLU A 394 -105.14 69.61 44.57
CA GLU A 394 -104.97 68.22 45.04
C GLU A 394 -104.15 67.39 44.04
N SER A 395 -104.40 67.53 42.74
CA SER A 395 -103.63 66.86 41.69
C SER A 395 -102.18 67.33 41.65
N VAL A 396 -101.95 68.65 41.76
CA VAL A 396 -100.60 69.21 41.85
C VAL A 396 -99.90 68.73 43.13
N SER A 397 -100.59 68.70 44.27
CA SER A 397 -99.99 68.19 45.52
C SER A 397 -99.64 66.70 45.42
N THR A 398 -100.47 65.91 44.75
CA THR A 398 -100.20 64.48 44.50
C THR A 398 -99.01 64.30 43.56
N LEU A 399 -98.95 65.08 42.47
CA LEU A 399 -97.84 65.04 41.52
C LEU A 399 -96.52 65.53 42.13
N GLU A 400 -96.56 66.56 42.98
CA GLU A 400 -95.42 67.06 43.75
C GLU A 400 -94.93 65.99 44.74
N GLN A 401 -95.84 65.25 45.38
CA GLN A 401 -95.49 64.13 46.25
C GLN A 401 -94.85 62.97 45.47
N GLU A 402 -95.40 62.60 44.31
CA GLU A 402 -94.83 61.57 43.44
C GLU A 402 -93.46 61.97 42.87
N LEU A 403 -93.30 63.24 42.48
CA LEU A 403 -92.00 63.80 42.07
C LEU A 403 -91.01 63.80 43.24
N GLN A 404 -91.45 64.13 44.45
CA GLN A 404 -90.61 64.11 45.63
C GLN A 404 -90.19 62.66 45.98
N GLU A 405 -91.11 61.70 45.89
CA GLU A 405 -90.78 60.27 46.03
C GLU A 405 -89.78 59.83 44.95
N PHE A 406 -89.97 60.21 43.70
CA PHE A 406 -89.03 59.94 42.62
C PHE A 406 -87.63 60.53 42.91
N TYR A 407 -87.54 61.79 43.33
CA TYR A 407 -86.28 62.43 43.70
C TYR A 407 -85.62 61.79 44.93
N THR A 408 -86.37 61.16 45.83
CA THR A 408 -85.80 60.41 46.97
C THR A 408 -85.37 58.98 46.63
N VAL A 409 -86.03 58.34 45.66
CA VAL A 409 -85.74 56.95 45.25
C VAL A 409 -84.64 56.87 44.20
N GLN A 410 -84.57 57.82 43.26
CA GLN A 410 -83.54 57.87 42.22
C GLN A 410 -82.10 57.80 42.76
N PRO A 411 -81.67 58.59 43.77
CA PRO A 411 -80.31 58.50 44.30
C PRO A 411 -80.05 57.17 45.01
N LYS A 412 -81.05 56.60 45.72
CA LYS A 412 -80.92 55.29 46.37
C LYS A 412 -80.79 54.15 45.37
N MET A 413 -81.53 54.21 44.27
CA MET A 413 -81.42 53.24 43.18
C MET A 413 -80.06 53.34 42.48
N ARG A 414 -79.57 54.55 42.24
CA ARG A 414 -78.24 54.79 41.68
C ARG A 414 -77.13 54.27 42.61
N GLU A 415 -77.22 54.56 43.91
CA GLU A 415 -76.26 54.09 44.92
C GLU A 415 -76.25 52.56 45.01
N ALA A 416 -77.42 51.91 44.99
CA ALA A 416 -77.52 50.45 44.96
C ALA A 416 -76.92 49.83 43.70
N LEU A 417 -77.08 50.47 42.53
CA LEU A 417 -76.53 49.98 41.26
C LEU A 417 -75.01 50.18 41.19
N GLU A 418 -74.51 51.33 41.66
CA GLU A 418 -73.07 51.60 41.79
C GLU A 418 -72.40 50.65 42.79
N GLN A 419 -73.08 50.32 43.90
CA GLN A 419 -72.58 49.37 44.89
C GLN A 419 -72.55 47.94 44.33
N ASN A 420 -73.62 47.49 43.66
CA ASN A 420 -73.63 46.17 43.00
C ASN A 420 -72.53 46.04 41.94
N LEU A 421 -72.35 47.06 41.09
CA LEU A 421 -71.27 47.08 40.10
C LEU A 421 -69.89 47.05 40.76
N ARG A 422 -69.70 47.79 41.85
CA ARG A 422 -68.45 47.74 42.63
C ARG A 422 -68.19 46.34 43.16
N ASP A 423 -69.18 45.72 43.79
CA ASP A 423 -69.04 44.40 44.42
C ASP A 423 -68.78 43.31 43.37
N GLU A 424 -69.44 43.38 42.20
CA GLU A 424 -69.22 42.46 41.09
C GLU A 424 -67.84 42.62 40.45
N ILE A 425 -67.36 43.87 40.29
CA ILE A 425 -65.99 44.15 39.82
C ILE A 425 -64.97 43.64 40.84
N LEU A 426 -65.20 43.84 42.14
CA LEU A 426 -64.31 43.38 43.21
C LEU A 426 -64.24 41.85 43.27
N ALA A 427 -65.38 41.18 43.16
CA ALA A 427 -65.46 39.73 43.09
C ALA A 427 -64.74 39.18 41.85
N SER A 428 -64.97 39.78 40.68
CA SER A 428 -64.32 39.38 39.43
C SER A 428 -62.80 39.61 39.47
N ALA A 429 -62.35 40.73 40.02
CA ALA A 429 -60.93 41.03 40.21
C ALA A 429 -60.27 40.05 41.19
N SER A 430 -60.96 39.70 42.27
CA SER A 430 -60.46 38.71 43.24
C SER A 430 -60.36 37.31 42.62
N GLU A 431 -61.33 36.91 41.80
CA GLU A 431 -61.30 35.61 41.13
C GLU A 431 -60.19 35.55 40.06
N LEU A 432 -60.04 36.61 39.26
CA LEU A 432 -58.92 36.73 38.32
C LEU A 432 -57.57 36.70 39.03
N GLN A 433 -57.43 37.40 40.16
CA GLN A 433 -56.19 37.37 40.95
C GLN A 433 -55.89 35.95 41.46
N LYS A 434 -56.91 35.22 41.94
CA LYS A 434 -56.76 33.84 42.41
C LYS A 434 -56.35 32.90 41.28
N GLN A 435 -56.96 33.03 40.10
CA GLN A 435 -56.58 32.25 38.92
C GLN A 435 -55.15 32.56 38.47
N LEU A 436 -54.80 33.85 38.39
CA LEU A 436 -53.45 34.28 38.02
C LEU A 436 -52.41 33.75 39.02
N GLN A 437 -52.71 33.81 40.32
CA GLN A 437 -51.82 33.30 41.36
C GLN A 437 -51.67 31.77 41.30
N GLY A 438 -52.75 31.05 40.97
CA GLY A 438 -52.70 29.62 40.68
C GLY A 438 -51.78 29.30 39.49
N SER A 439 -51.98 29.98 38.35
CA SER A 439 -51.14 29.80 37.16
C SER A 439 -49.67 30.17 37.40
N VAL A 440 -49.40 31.26 38.13
CA VAL A 440 -48.03 31.65 38.50
C VAL A 440 -47.38 30.59 39.37
N SER A 441 -48.09 30.05 40.37
CA SER A 441 -47.56 28.98 41.24
C SER A 441 -47.23 27.72 40.43
N THR A 442 -48.09 27.34 39.47
CA THR A 442 -47.82 26.20 38.57
C THR A 442 -46.59 26.44 37.69
N LEU A 443 -46.48 27.63 37.09
CA LEU A 443 -45.33 27.99 36.26
C LEU A 443 -44.02 28.05 37.06
N GLU A 444 -44.05 28.59 38.28
CA GLU A 444 -42.89 28.59 39.18
C GLU A 444 -42.45 27.16 39.51
N GLN A 445 -43.40 26.25 39.73
CA GLN A 445 -43.11 24.83 39.95
C GLN A 445 -42.50 24.17 38.69
N GLU A 446 -43.07 24.39 37.51
CA GLU A 446 -42.52 23.87 36.25
C GLU A 446 -41.11 24.40 35.97
N ILE A 447 -40.85 25.68 36.24
CA ILE A 447 -39.52 26.28 36.12
C ILE A 447 -38.53 25.61 37.09
N GLN A 448 -38.96 25.34 38.32
CA GLN A 448 -38.12 24.67 39.32
C GLN A 448 -37.79 23.22 38.90
N GLU A 449 -38.77 22.47 38.38
CA GLU A 449 -38.55 21.12 37.86
C GLU A 449 -37.59 21.11 36.66
N LEU A 450 -37.73 22.08 35.74
CA LEU A 450 -36.80 22.25 34.62
C LEU A 450 -35.37 22.59 35.08
N GLN A 451 -35.23 23.39 36.14
CA GLN A 451 -33.91 23.67 36.73
C GLN A 451 -33.29 22.41 37.32
N GLU A 452 -34.06 21.58 38.03
CA GLU A 452 -33.57 20.30 38.56
C GLU A 452 -33.12 19.36 37.43
N ILE A 453 -33.92 19.23 36.37
CA ILE A 453 -33.55 18.46 35.17
C ILE A 453 -32.24 18.97 34.56
N THR A 454 -32.10 20.29 34.42
CA THR A 454 -30.88 20.91 33.87
C THR A 454 -29.66 20.61 34.75
N THR A 455 -29.84 20.61 36.07
CA THR A 455 -28.78 20.32 37.04
C THR A 455 -28.37 18.84 37.02
N VAL A 456 -29.33 17.93 36.85
CA VAL A 456 -29.06 16.50 36.68
C VAL A 456 -28.36 16.24 35.34
N GLN A 457 -28.80 16.90 34.27
CA GLN A 457 -28.13 16.82 32.97
C GLN A 457 -26.68 17.32 33.05
N SER A 458 -26.41 18.45 33.71
CA SER A 458 -25.03 18.96 33.82
C SER A 458 -24.13 17.96 34.55
N LYS A 459 -24.60 17.40 35.67
CA LYS A 459 -23.87 16.37 36.42
C LYS A 459 -23.65 15.09 35.61
N SER A 460 -24.66 14.66 34.85
CA SER A 460 -24.56 13.48 33.99
C SER A 460 -23.54 13.70 32.87
N THR A 461 -23.54 14.87 32.23
CA THR A 461 -22.57 15.22 31.18
C THR A 461 -21.15 15.28 31.74
N GLU A 462 -20.96 15.90 32.91
CA GLU A 462 -19.66 15.99 33.57
C GLU A 462 -19.13 14.60 33.98
N ALA A 463 -20.00 13.71 34.45
CA ALA A 463 -19.64 12.32 34.75
C ALA A 463 -19.25 11.54 33.49
N LEU A 464 -19.98 11.69 32.39
CA LEU A 464 -19.63 11.08 31.11
C LEU A 464 -18.30 11.60 30.56
N GLU A 465 -18.04 12.90 30.65
CA GLU A 465 -16.75 13.49 30.24
C GLU A 465 -15.58 12.97 31.08
N GLN A 466 -15.75 12.84 32.39
CA GLN A 466 -14.72 12.29 33.27
C GLN A 466 -14.46 10.81 32.98
N ASN A 467 -15.50 10.01 32.77
CA ASN A 467 -15.35 8.59 32.42
C ASN A 467 -14.65 8.43 31.07
N LEU A 468 -15.08 9.15 30.03
CA LEU A 468 -14.43 9.13 28.72
C LEU A 468 -12.97 9.58 28.79
N ARG A 469 -12.69 10.64 29.57
CA ARG A 469 -11.31 11.09 29.80
C ARG A 469 -10.48 9.99 30.49
N GLY A 470 -11.03 9.34 31.50
CA GLY A 470 -10.37 8.25 32.22
C GLY A 470 -10.07 7.06 31.30
N ASP A 471 -11.05 6.63 30.51
CA ASP A 471 -10.91 5.52 29.56
C ASP A 471 -9.87 5.84 28.48
N ILE A 472 -9.89 7.06 27.94
CA ILE A 472 -8.89 7.53 26.96
C ILE A 472 -7.49 7.56 27.59
N GLN A 473 -7.36 8.05 28.83
CA GLN A 473 -6.07 8.07 29.52
C GLN A 473 -5.54 6.66 29.82
N ALA A 474 -6.42 5.75 30.24
CA ALA A 474 -6.05 4.36 30.51
C ALA A 474 -5.60 3.64 29.23
N THR A 475 -6.37 3.75 28.15
CA THR A 475 -6.01 3.18 26.84
C THR A 475 -4.74 3.79 26.26
N THR A 476 -4.53 5.11 26.41
CA THR A 476 -3.29 5.77 26.00
C THR A 476 -2.09 5.21 26.78
N SER A 477 -2.21 5.09 28.11
CA SER A 477 -1.14 4.56 28.96
C SER A 477 -0.83 3.09 28.64
N GLU A 478 -1.85 2.29 28.34
CA GLU A 478 -1.68 0.89 27.94
C GLU A 478 -0.95 0.76 26.60
N ILE A 479 -1.31 1.58 25.61
CA ILE A 479 -0.61 1.62 24.31
C ILE A 479 0.83 2.07 24.51
N GLU A 480 1.09 3.12 25.30
CA GLU A 480 2.44 3.60 25.59
C GLU A 480 3.30 2.51 26.24
N ASN A 481 2.76 1.78 27.22
CA ASN A 481 3.45 0.68 27.87
C ASN A 481 3.75 -0.48 26.90
N GLN A 482 2.78 -0.90 26.09
CA GLN A 482 2.98 -1.95 25.08
C GLN A 482 4.03 -1.56 24.04
N LEU A 483 4.03 -0.29 23.62
CA LEU A 483 5.01 0.23 22.68
C LEU A 483 6.41 0.23 23.31
N GLN A 484 6.53 0.65 24.56
CA GLN A 484 7.79 0.68 25.29
C GLN A 484 8.34 -0.72 25.56
N GLU A 485 7.48 -1.69 25.87
CA GLU A 485 7.86 -3.10 26.03
C GLU A 485 8.31 -3.73 24.70
N SER A 486 7.66 -3.36 23.60
CA SER A 486 8.06 -3.79 22.25
C SER A 486 9.42 -3.21 21.84
N ILE A 487 9.67 -1.93 22.14
CA ILE A 487 10.97 -1.28 21.92
C ILE A 487 12.07 -1.99 22.72
N ALA A 488 11.85 -2.24 24.02
CA ALA A 488 12.83 -2.92 24.86
C ALA A 488 13.18 -4.33 24.33
N ARG A 489 12.18 -5.06 23.80
CA ARG A 489 12.39 -6.38 23.19
C ARG A 489 13.23 -6.29 21.91
N LEU A 490 12.93 -5.33 21.04
CA LEU A 490 13.71 -5.10 19.82
C LEU A 490 15.16 -4.67 20.12
N GLU A 491 15.37 -3.82 21.13
CA GLU A 491 16.71 -3.43 21.57
C GLU A 491 17.51 -4.64 22.08
N GLN A 492 16.87 -5.53 22.84
CA GLN A 492 17.50 -6.77 23.30
C GLN A 492 17.86 -7.69 22.12
N GLU A 493 16.94 -7.93 21.19
CA GLU A 493 17.19 -8.76 20.01
C GLU A 493 18.35 -8.21 19.16
N LEU A 494 18.40 -6.90 18.94
CA LEU A 494 19.51 -6.25 18.23
C LEU A 494 20.84 -6.41 18.97
N GLN A 495 20.83 -6.33 20.31
CA GLN A 495 22.02 -6.55 21.13
C GLN A 495 22.52 -8.00 21.04
N GLU A 496 21.61 -8.97 21.04
CA GLU A 496 21.93 -10.39 20.86
C GLU A 496 22.54 -10.66 19.47
N ILE A 497 21.92 -10.13 18.40
CA ILE A 497 22.45 -10.24 17.03
C ILE A 497 23.85 -9.65 16.93
N THR A 498 24.05 -8.45 17.49
CA THR A 498 25.36 -7.78 17.50
C THR A 498 26.41 -8.62 18.23
N THR A 499 26.03 -9.23 19.36
CA THR A 499 26.93 -10.11 20.13
C THR A 499 27.30 -11.38 19.35
N VAL A 500 26.32 -12.01 18.68
CA VAL A 500 26.56 -13.19 17.84
C VAL A 500 27.45 -12.84 16.65
N GLN A 501 27.21 -11.71 15.98
CA GLN A 501 28.05 -11.23 14.88
C GLN A 501 29.49 -11.02 15.33
N SER A 502 29.72 -10.32 16.45
CA SER A 502 31.07 -10.09 16.98
C SER A 502 31.80 -11.41 17.27
N LYS A 503 31.13 -12.38 17.89
CA LYS A 503 31.72 -13.70 18.17
C LYS A 503 32.03 -14.48 16.89
N SER A 504 31.15 -14.41 15.88
CA SER A 504 31.34 -15.07 14.59
C SER A 504 32.52 -14.47 13.82
N THR A 505 32.63 -13.13 13.79
CA THR A 505 33.77 -12.42 13.20
C THR A 505 35.08 -12.80 13.88
N GLU A 506 35.12 -12.81 15.22
CA GLU A 506 36.31 -13.22 15.97
C GLU A 506 36.72 -14.67 15.68
N ALA A 507 35.75 -15.59 15.60
CA ALA A 507 36.00 -16.98 15.26
C ALA A 507 36.57 -17.14 13.83
N LEU A 508 36.01 -16.41 12.86
CA LEU A 508 36.52 -16.40 11.48
C LEU A 508 37.94 -15.85 11.39
N GLU A 509 38.25 -14.76 12.11
CA GLU A 509 39.59 -14.20 12.16
C GLU A 509 40.61 -15.18 12.77
N GLN A 510 40.24 -15.87 13.85
CA GLN A 510 41.10 -16.87 14.47
C GLN A 510 41.34 -18.08 13.55
N ASN A 511 40.30 -18.57 12.87
CA ASN A 511 40.44 -19.67 11.91
C ASN A 511 41.34 -19.27 10.75
N LEU A 512 41.11 -18.11 10.12
CA LEU A 512 41.97 -17.61 9.04
C LEU A 512 43.41 -17.43 9.48
N ARG A 513 43.63 -16.90 10.69
CA ARG A 513 44.98 -16.77 11.26
C ARG A 513 45.63 -18.14 11.47
N GLY A 514 44.89 -19.12 11.98
CA GLY A 514 45.34 -20.49 12.15
C GLY A 514 45.74 -21.14 10.82
N ASP A 515 44.88 -21.05 9.81
CA ASP A 515 45.12 -21.61 8.47
C ASP A 515 46.33 -20.96 7.79
N MET A 516 46.48 -19.64 7.91
CA MET A 516 47.66 -18.93 7.41
C MET A 516 48.95 -19.35 8.11
N GLN A 517 48.90 -19.53 9.43
CA GLN A 517 50.06 -20.01 10.20
C GLN A 517 50.43 -21.45 9.85
N ALA A 518 49.43 -22.33 9.66
CA ALA A 518 49.63 -23.71 9.23
C ALA A 518 50.27 -23.76 7.84
N THR A 519 49.71 -23.02 6.86
CA THR A 519 50.26 -22.93 5.51
C THR A 519 51.68 -22.39 5.49
N THR A 520 51.96 -21.35 6.29
CA THR A 520 53.31 -20.78 6.42
C THR A 520 54.29 -21.78 7.01
N SER A 521 53.85 -22.58 7.99
CA SER A 521 54.67 -23.61 8.63
C SER A 521 54.96 -24.77 7.67
N GLU A 522 53.97 -25.20 6.90
CA GLU A 522 54.10 -26.23 5.87
C GLU A 522 55.11 -25.80 4.79
N LEU A 523 54.97 -24.59 4.24
CA LEU A 523 55.92 -24.04 3.26
C LEU A 523 57.34 -23.95 3.83
N ARG A 524 57.49 -23.54 5.09
CA ARG A 524 58.80 -23.50 5.77
C ARG A 524 59.42 -24.89 5.86
N ASN A 525 58.64 -25.90 6.23
CA ASN A 525 59.12 -27.28 6.35
C ASN A 525 59.54 -27.84 4.99
N GLN A 526 58.72 -27.67 3.95
CA GLN A 526 59.03 -28.11 2.58
C GLN A 526 60.31 -27.43 2.04
N LEU A 527 60.49 -26.14 2.32
CA LEU A 527 61.71 -25.42 1.96
C LEU A 527 62.92 -26.01 2.71
N GLN A 528 62.78 -26.30 3.99
CA GLN A 528 63.85 -26.87 4.81
C GLN A 528 64.24 -28.28 4.34
N GLU A 529 63.27 -29.14 4.00
CA GLU A 529 63.52 -30.46 3.40
C GLU A 529 64.23 -30.36 2.05
N SER A 530 63.82 -29.40 1.21
CA SER A 530 64.44 -29.16 -0.10
C SER A 530 65.90 -28.71 0.05
N ILE A 531 66.19 -27.83 1.01
CA ILE A 531 67.55 -27.40 1.34
C ILE A 531 68.37 -28.59 1.81
N ALA A 532 67.86 -29.40 2.74
CA ALA A 532 68.59 -30.56 3.26
C ALA A 532 68.92 -31.58 2.14
N ARG A 533 68.00 -31.80 1.20
CA ARG A 533 68.26 -32.67 0.04
C ARG A 533 69.37 -32.10 -0.86
N LEU A 534 69.33 -30.80 -1.16
CA LEU A 534 70.37 -30.14 -1.96
C LEU A 534 71.74 -30.19 -1.26
N GLU A 535 71.78 -29.98 0.05
CA GLU A 535 73.02 -30.11 0.84
C GLU A 535 73.57 -31.53 0.77
N GLN A 536 72.71 -32.56 0.86
CA GLN A 536 73.11 -33.95 0.70
C GLN A 536 73.66 -34.24 -0.71
N GLU A 537 72.96 -33.80 -1.77
CA GLU A 537 73.41 -33.98 -3.16
C GLU A 537 74.77 -33.32 -3.41
N LEU A 538 74.98 -32.11 -2.88
CA LEU A 538 76.27 -31.42 -2.93
C LEU A 538 77.36 -32.17 -2.18
N GLN A 539 77.03 -32.76 -1.02
CA GLN A 539 77.97 -33.57 -0.24
C GLN A 539 78.35 -34.86 -0.96
N GLU A 540 77.38 -35.53 -1.60
CA GLU A 540 77.62 -36.70 -2.44
C GLU A 540 78.52 -36.36 -3.63
N LEU A 541 78.26 -35.25 -4.33
CA LEU A 541 79.09 -34.77 -5.43
C LEU A 541 80.53 -34.47 -4.96
N THR A 542 80.68 -33.82 -3.80
CA THR A 542 81.97 -33.56 -3.17
C THR A 542 82.73 -34.84 -2.84
N THR A 543 82.01 -35.94 -2.55
CA THR A 543 82.60 -37.25 -2.24
C THR A 543 82.95 -38.05 -3.51
N ILE A 544 82.15 -37.92 -4.57
CA ILE A 544 82.34 -38.64 -5.83
C ILE A 544 83.46 -38.01 -6.67
N GLN A 545 83.55 -36.68 -6.71
CA GLN A 545 84.54 -35.95 -7.50
C GLN A 545 85.99 -36.46 -7.29
N PRO A 546 86.53 -36.58 -6.05
CA PRO A 546 87.90 -37.06 -5.86
C PRO A 546 88.08 -38.52 -6.29
N LYS A 547 87.06 -39.37 -6.12
CA LYS A 547 87.11 -40.77 -6.58
C LYS A 547 87.19 -40.87 -8.09
N LEU A 548 86.43 -40.01 -8.80
CA LEU A 548 86.49 -39.94 -10.26
C LEU A 548 87.85 -39.42 -10.74
N THR A 549 88.36 -38.37 -10.08
CA THR A 549 89.72 -37.85 -10.35
C THR A 549 90.77 -38.93 -10.14
N GLU A 550 90.74 -39.66 -9.02
CA GLU A 550 91.66 -40.75 -8.73
C GLU A 550 91.55 -41.88 -9.77
N ALA A 551 90.34 -42.28 -10.15
CA ALA A 551 90.13 -43.31 -11.17
C ALA A 551 90.70 -42.90 -12.54
N LEU A 552 90.51 -41.64 -12.95
CA LEU A 552 91.10 -41.10 -14.17
C LEU A 552 92.63 -41.04 -14.10
N GLU A 553 93.20 -40.62 -12.97
CA GLU A 553 94.64 -40.60 -12.76
C GLU A 553 95.25 -42.01 -12.80
N GLN A 554 94.58 -42.99 -12.19
CA GLN A 554 95.02 -44.39 -12.22
C GLN A 554 94.93 -44.98 -13.63
N ASN A 555 93.85 -44.72 -14.37
CA ASN A 555 93.73 -45.16 -15.76
C ASN A 555 94.82 -44.55 -16.64
N LEU A 556 95.00 -43.22 -16.59
CA LEU A 556 96.07 -42.54 -17.35
C LEU A 556 97.46 -43.05 -16.98
N ARG A 557 97.71 -43.28 -15.68
CA ARG A 557 98.96 -43.87 -15.21
C ARG A 557 99.16 -45.28 -15.76
N GLY A 558 98.13 -46.11 -15.73
CA GLY A 558 98.13 -47.46 -16.28
C GLY A 558 98.40 -47.46 -17.79
N ASP A 559 97.70 -46.64 -18.56
CA ASP A 559 97.87 -46.50 -20.00
C ASP A 559 99.28 -45.99 -20.36
N MET A 560 99.81 -45.01 -19.62
CA MET A 560 101.19 -44.54 -19.79
C MET A 560 102.20 -45.64 -19.46
N GLN A 561 102.00 -46.40 -18.39
CA GLN A 561 102.89 -47.51 -18.01
C GLN A 561 102.83 -48.64 -19.04
N ALA A 562 101.65 -48.98 -19.55
CA ALA A 562 101.46 -49.97 -20.61
C ALA A 562 102.18 -49.52 -21.89
N THR A 563 101.95 -48.28 -22.32
CA THR A 563 102.65 -47.69 -23.49
C THR A 563 104.17 -47.67 -23.30
N THR A 564 104.63 -47.28 -22.10
CA THR A 564 106.07 -47.28 -21.77
C THR A 564 106.65 -48.69 -21.79
N SER A 565 105.91 -49.68 -21.31
CA SER A 565 106.34 -51.09 -21.30
C SER A 565 106.37 -51.66 -22.72
N GLU A 566 105.37 -51.33 -23.54
CA GLU A 566 105.31 -51.69 -24.96
C GLU A 566 106.51 -51.11 -25.72
N LEU A 567 106.79 -49.80 -25.58
CA LEU A 567 107.97 -49.17 -26.16
C LEU A 567 109.27 -49.80 -25.67
N ARG A 568 109.38 -50.11 -24.37
CA ARG A 568 110.55 -50.81 -23.82
C ARG A 568 110.73 -52.19 -24.45
N ASN A 569 109.66 -52.96 -24.60
CA ASN A 569 109.71 -54.29 -25.21
C ASN A 569 110.10 -54.22 -26.69
N GLN A 570 109.50 -53.28 -27.44
CA GLN A 570 109.86 -53.06 -28.85
C GLN A 570 111.32 -52.64 -29.01
N LEU A 571 111.82 -51.77 -28.13
CA LEU A 571 113.23 -51.40 -28.11
C LEU A 571 114.11 -52.60 -27.78
N GLN A 572 113.74 -53.41 -26.77
CA GLN A 572 114.47 -54.61 -26.40
C GLN A 572 114.49 -55.64 -27.53
N GLU A 573 113.37 -55.86 -28.23
CA GLU A 573 113.30 -56.75 -29.39
C GLU A 573 114.22 -56.25 -30.52
N SER A 574 114.24 -54.94 -30.75
CA SER A 574 115.13 -54.31 -31.74
C SER A 574 116.60 -54.49 -31.37
N ILE A 575 116.94 -54.32 -30.09
CA ILE A 575 118.29 -54.59 -29.57
C ILE A 575 118.65 -56.07 -29.78
N SER A 576 117.77 -57.01 -29.38
CA SER A 576 118.01 -58.44 -29.55
C SER A 576 118.21 -58.83 -31.03
N LYS A 577 117.44 -58.24 -31.96
CA LYS A 577 117.63 -58.44 -33.41
C LYS A 577 119.00 -57.91 -33.86
N MET A 578 119.38 -56.72 -33.41
CA MET A 578 120.68 -56.12 -33.73
C MET A 578 121.85 -56.93 -33.15
N GLU A 579 121.73 -57.43 -31.92
CA GLU A 579 122.69 -58.34 -31.29
C GLU A 579 122.80 -59.66 -32.07
N GLN A 580 121.67 -60.22 -32.52
CA GLN A 580 121.65 -61.40 -33.37
C GLN A 580 122.34 -61.14 -34.72
N GLU A 581 122.03 -60.02 -35.39
CA GLU A 581 122.69 -59.62 -36.63
C GLU A 581 124.20 -59.47 -36.43
N LEU A 582 124.65 -58.82 -35.35
CA LEU A 582 126.06 -58.74 -34.97
C LEU A 582 126.68 -60.12 -34.78
N CYS A 583 126.01 -61.05 -34.09
CA CYS A 583 126.43 -62.44 -33.95
C CYS A 583 126.55 -63.17 -35.30
N THR A 584 125.77 -62.80 -36.33
CA THR A 584 125.91 -63.38 -37.67
C THR A 584 127.02 -62.72 -38.50
N ILE A 585 127.28 -61.43 -38.31
CA ILE A 585 128.28 -60.67 -39.07
C ILE A 585 129.69 -60.89 -38.50
N GLN A 586 129.84 -60.93 -37.18
CA GLN A 586 131.13 -61.09 -36.51
C GLN A 586 131.92 -62.36 -36.93
N PRO A 587 131.33 -63.56 -37.05
CA PRO A 587 132.04 -64.72 -37.57
C PRO A 587 132.40 -64.56 -39.04
N LYS A 588 131.57 -63.90 -39.87
CA LYS A 588 131.90 -63.62 -41.28
C LYS A 588 133.10 -62.67 -41.40
N ILE A 589 133.17 -61.62 -40.57
CA ILE A 589 134.33 -60.74 -40.50
C ILE A 589 135.56 -61.52 -40.02
N THR A 590 135.41 -62.34 -38.98
CA THR A 590 136.49 -63.20 -38.47
C THR A 590 136.99 -64.16 -39.55
N GLU A 591 136.09 -64.81 -40.28
CA GLU A 591 136.41 -65.71 -41.39
C GLU A 591 137.15 -64.98 -42.52
N VAL A 592 136.70 -63.78 -42.91
CA VAL A 592 137.39 -62.95 -43.89
C VAL A 592 138.79 -62.58 -43.42
N LEU A 593 138.95 -62.17 -42.16
CA LEU A 593 140.25 -61.83 -41.58
C LEU A 593 141.17 -63.05 -41.47
N GLU A 594 140.65 -64.20 -41.02
CA GLU A 594 141.41 -65.46 -40.97
C GLU A 594 141.80 -65.93 -42.36
N GLN A 595 140.91 -65.79 -43.34
CA GLN A 595 141.20 -66.15 -44.72
C GLN A 595 142.27 -65.24 -45.30
N ASN A 596 142.20 -63.94 -45.02
CA ASN A 596 143.23 -62.99 -45.44
C ASN A 596 144.58 -63.32 -44.77
N LEU A 597 144.57 -63.59 -43.46
CA LEU A 597 145.78 -63.99 -42.73
C LEU A 597 146.35 -65.32 -43.24
N ARG A 598 145.50 -66.31 -43.57
CA ARG A 598 145.91 -67.57 -44.22
C ARG A 598 146.55 -67.30 -45.58
N ASN A 599 145.96 -66.44 -46.39
CA ASN A 599 146.48 -66.07 -47.70
C ASN A 599 147.84 -65.37 -47.57
N GLU A 600 147.97 -64.41 -46.65
CA GLU A 600 149.25 -63.73 -46.35
C GLU A 600 150.29 -64.71 -45.81
N MET A 601 149.93 -65.59 -44.87
CA MET A 601 150.83 -66.62 -44.32
C MET A 601 151.28 -67.61 -45.40
N HIS A 602 150.40 -67.99 -46.34
CA HIS A 602 150.76 -68.77 -47.51
C HIS A 602 151.72 -68.02 -48.44
N ALA A 603 151.50 -66.73 -48.68
CA ALA A 603 152.39 -65.89 -49.48
C ALA A 603 153.79 -65.78 -48.82
N VAL A 604 153.84 -65.51 -47.51
CA VAL A 604 155.09 -65.49 -46.73
C VAL A 604 155.78 -66.85 -46.77
N THR A 605 155.05 -67.94 -46.55
CA THR A 605 155.59 -69.31 -46.62
C THR A 605 156.14 -69.63 -48.01
N TYR A 606 155.45 -69.17 -49.06
CA TYR A 606 155.89 -69.32 -50.45
C TYR A 606 157.21 -68.57 -50.70
N GLU A 607 157.31 -67.31 -50.30
CA GLU A 607 158.54 -66.51 -50.41
C GLU A 607 159.68 -67.09 -49.56
N LEU A 608 159.41 -67.55 -48.34
CA LEU A 608 160.41 -68.22 -47.49
C LEU A 608 160.91 -69.53 -48.12
N ARG A 609 160.02 -70.34 -48.71
CA ARG A 609 160.42 -71.56 -49.43
C ARG A 609 161.24 -71.24 -50.67
N LYS A 610 160.89 -70.18 -51.40
CA LYS A 610 161.63 -69.71 -52.56
C LYS A 610 163.04 -69.28 -52.15
N GLN A 611 163.16 -68.43 -51.12
CA GLN A 611 164.44 -68.03 -50.54
C GLN A 611 165.25 -69.23 -50.05
N HIS A 612 164.64 -70.16 -49.30
CA HIS A 612 165.34 -71.34 -48.81
C HIS A 612 165.84 -72.23 -49.95
N LYS A 613 165.06 -72.35 -51.03
CA LYS A 613 165.48 -73.06 -52.24
C LYS A 613 166.65 -72.37 -52.93
N GLU A 614 166.63 -71.04 -53.04
CA GLU A 614 167.76 -70.25 -53.55
C GLU A 614 169.01 -70.43 -52.68
N SER A 615 168.89 -70.32 -51.35
CA SER A 615 170.01 -70.56 -50.42
C SER A 615 170.56 -71.99 -50.48
N ILE A 616 169.70 -73.01 -50.61
CA ILE A 616 170.17 -74.40 -50.82
C ILE A 616 170.94 -74.50 -52.14
N THR A 617 170.46 -73.85 -53.20
CA THR A 617 171.13 -73.88 -54.51
C THR A 617 172.51 -73.21 -54.44
N GLU A 618 172.63 -72.08 -53.73
CA GLU A 618 173.91 -71.43 -53.47
C GLU A 618 174.85 -72.32 -52.64
N LEU A 619 174.34 -72.95 -51.59
CA LEU A 619 175.12 -73.82 -50.71
C LEU A 619 175.58 -75.11 -51.42
N GLU A 620 174.73 -75.69 -52.29
CA GLU A 620 175.12 -76.78 -53.18
C GLU A 620 176.22 -76.36 -54.16
N GLN A 621 176.13 -75.15 -54.73
CA GLN A 621 177.16 -74.60 -55.60
C GLN A 621 178.49 -74.39 -54.85
N GLU A 622 178.42 -73.88 -53.62
CA GLU A 622 179.59 -73.70 -52.75
C GLU A 622 180.22 -75.05 -52.36
N MET A 623 179.41 -76.06 -52.02
CA MET A 623 179.90 -77.42 -51.78
C MET A 623 180.57 -78.02 -53.02
N ARG A 624 180.00 -77.85 -54.23
CA ARG A 624 180.64 -78.30 -55.47
C ARG A 624 181.98 -77.63 -55.69
N ASN A 625 182.08 -76.32 -55.46
CA ASN A 625 183.33 -75.57 -55.55
C ASN A 625 184.36 -76.07 -54.52
N ASN A 626 183.96 -76.25 -53.26
CA ASN A 626 184.83 -76.79 -52.21
C ASN A 626 185.30 -78.22 -52.52
N TYR A 627 184.42 -79.06 -53.07
CA TYR A 627 184.78 -80.42 -53.49
C TYR A 627 185.79 -80.40 -54.64
N ALA A 628 185.62 -79.52 -55.62
CA ALA A 628 186.57 -79.32 -56.71
C ALA A 628 187.94 -78.85 -56.21
N ILE A 629 187.98 -77.86 -55.30
CA ILE A 629 189.23 -77.34 -54.70
C ILE A 629 189.94 -78.43 -53.89
N ASN A 630 189.21 -79.20 -53.07
CA ASN A 630 189.80 -80.27 -52.28
C ASN A 630 190.31 -81.42 -53.15
N THR A 631 189.61 -81.75 -54.24
CA THR A 631 190.07 -82.76 -55.21
C THR A 631 191.37 -82.30 -55.89
N GLN A 632 191.47 -81.01 -56.24
CA GLN A 632 192.69 -80.43 -56.80
C GLN A 632 193.86 -80.50 -55.80
N LYS A 633 193.66 -80.07 -54.55
CA LYS A 633 194.69 -80.14 -53.49
C LYS A 633 195.15 -81.57 -53.18
N LEU A 634 194.22 -82.53 -53.19
CA LEU A 634 194.55 -83.93 -52.97
C LEU A 634 195.45 -84.47 -54.10
N ASN A 635 195.16 -84.10 -55.35
CA ASN A 635 195.97 -84.49 -56.50
C ASN A 635 197.38 -83.86 -56.46
N GLU A 636 197.51 -82.58 -56.06
CA GLU A 636 198.81 -81.93 -55.88
C GLU A 636 199.66 -82.62 -54.79
N LEU A 637 199.06 -83.01 -53.66
CA LEU A 637 199.73 -83.76 -52.59
C LEU A 637 200.16 -85.16 -53.03
N ILE A 638 199.37 -85.84 -53.86
CA ILE A 638 199.70 -87.15 -54.41
C ILE A 638 200.91 -87.06 -55.35
N ASP A 639 200.93 -86.06 -56.24
CA ASP A 639 202.05 -85.85 -57.16
C ASP A 639 203.36 -85.49 -56.42
N GLU A 640 203.27 -84.71 -55.33
CA GLU A 640 204.42 -84.37 -54.49
C GLU A 640 204.96 -85.58 -53.70
N ALA A 641 204.07 -86.45 -53.18
CA ALA A 641 204.47 -87.67 -52.47
C ALA A 641 205.13 -88.70 -53.42
N VAL A 642 204.57 -88.87 -54.63
CA VAL A 642 205.11 -89.80 -55.63
C VAL A 642 206.49 -89.38 -56.10
N ASN A 643 206.71 -88.08 -56.37
CA ASN A 643 208.03 -87.59 -56.81
C ASN A 643 209.10 -87.72 -55.72
N ASN A 644 208.77 -87.47 -54.45
CA ASN A 644 209.71 -87.64 -53.33
C ASN A 644 210.08 -89.12 -53.09
N GLN A 645 209.15 -90.06 -53.32
CA GLN A 645 209.41 -91.50 -53.19
C GLN A 645 210.30 -92.04 -54.32
N VAL A 646 210.16 -91.52 -55.54
CA VAL A 646 210.98 -91.90 -56.70
C VAL A 646 212.44 -91.46 -56.50
N ALA A 647 212.67 -90.23 -56.05
CA ALA A 647 214.03 -89.72 -55.78
C ALA A 647 214.76 -90.49 -54.67
N SER A 648 214.05 -90.87 -53.60
CA SER A 648 214.62 -91.65 -52.49
C SER A 648 215.00 -93.08 -52.88
N ASN A 649 214.28 -93.70 -53.82
CA ASN A 649 214.58 -95.05 -54.30
C ASN A 649 215.78 -95.07 -55.29
N GLU A 650 216.00 -94.00 -56.04
CA GLU A 650 217.12 -93.86 -56.97
C GLU A 650 218.47 -93.77 -56.22
N GLU A 651 218.51 -92.98 -55.13
CA GLU A 651 219.69 -92.81 -54.27
C GLU A 651 220.09 -94.08 -53.50
N LEU A 652 219.11 -94.93 -53.17
CA LEU A 652 219.31 -96.20 -52.45
C LEU A 652 219.85 -97.30 -53.39
N LEU A 653 219.50 -97.23 -54.68
CA LEU A 653 220.00 -98.16 -55.70
C LEU A 653 221.45 -97.87 -56.08
N ASP A 654 221.84 -96.60 -56.20
CA ASP A 654 223.24 -96.21 -56.49
C ASP A 654 224.20 -96.62 -55.36
N ASN A 655 223.81 -96.39 -54.09
CA ASN A 655 224.62 -96.80 -52.93
C ASN A 655 224.81 -98.33 -52.83
N ARG A 656 223.81 -99.12 -53.24
CA ARG A 656 223.94 -100.60 -53.28
C ARG A 656 224.86 -101.05 -54.41
N PHE A 657 224.87 -100.36 -55.54
CA PHE A 657 225.74 -100.69 -56.67
C PHE A 657 227.23 -100.44 -56.35
N ASP A 658 227.54 -99.32 -55.70
CA ASP A 658 228.92 -99.00 -55.28
C ASP A 658 229.48 -99.99 -54.25
N THR A 659 228.65 -100.41 -53.30
CA THR A 659 229.04 -101.39 -52.27
C THR A 659 229.40 -102.75 -52.88
N ILE A 660 228.63 -103.21 -53.87
CA ILE A 660 228.87 -104.49 -54.57
C ILE A 660 230.13 -104.41 -55.45
N SER A 661 230.36 -103.27 -56.10
CA SER A 661 231.52 -103.05 -56.98
C SER A 661 232.86 -103.08 -56.19
N ILE A 662 232.86 -102.52 -54.98
CA ILE A 662 234.01 -102.57 -54.04
C ILE A 662 234.26 -104.01 -53.55
N GLN A 663 233.20 -104.75 -53.24
CA GLN A 663 233.29 -106.15 -52.81
C GLN A 663 233.88 -107.05 -53.91
N LEU A 664 233.44 -106.91 -55.16
CA LEU A 664 233.95 -107.70 -56.29
C LEU A 664 235.44 -107.44 -56.54
N SER A 665 235.87 -106.18 -56.46
CA SER A 665 237.28 -105.80 -56.65
C SER A 665 238.19 -106.39 -55.57
N SER A 666 237.69 -106.52 -54.34
CA SER A 666 238.44 -107.14 -53.24
C SER A 666 238.61 -108.65 -53.41
N GLN A 667 237.61 -109.33 -54.00
CA GLN A 667 237.67 -110.76 -54.30
C GLN A 667 238.57 -111.06 -55.50
N GLN A 668 238.59 -110.21 -56.52
CA GLN A 668 239.51 -110.33 -57.66
C GLN A 668 240.98 -110.23 -57.23
N ARG A 669 241.28 -109.34 -56.26
CA ARG A 669 242.63 -109.19 -55.68
C ARG A 669 243.09 -110.39 -54.84
N LEU A 670 242.15 -111.10 -54.25
CA LEU A 670 242.39 -112.36 -53.53
C LEU A 670 242.68 -113.50 -54.50
N LEU A 671 241.95 -113.55 -55.62
CA LEU A 671 242.17 -114.53 -56.69
C LEU A 671 243.54 -114.34 -57.38
N ASP A 672 243.97 -113.10 -57.64
CA ASP A 672 245.30 -112.83 -58.22
C ASP A 672 246.46 -113.20 -57.27
N LYS A 673 246.23 -113.08 -55.95
CA LYS A 673 247.22 -113.52 -54.94
C LYS A 673 247.31 -115.05 -54.86
N LEU A 674 246.20 -115.75 -55.07
CA LEU A 674 246.17 -117.21 -55.12
C LEU A 674 246.83 -117.74 -56.41
N ALA A 675 246.64 -117.07 -57.55
CA ALA A 675 247.31 -117.41 -58.81
C ALA A 675 248.85 -117.36 -58.68
N LYS A 676 249.39 -116.32 -58.03
CA LYS A 676 250.83 -116.19 -57.78
C LYS A 676 251.42 -117.26 -56.85
N PHE A 677 250.62 -117.88 -55.99
CA PHE A 677 251.11 -118.88 -55.03
C PHE A 677 251.10 -120.31 -55.61
N LEU A 678 250.28 -120.55 -56.63
CA LEU A 678 250.10 -121.88 -57.24
C LEU A 678 250.91 -122.10 -58.52
N GLY A 679 251.62 -121.09 -59.03
CA GLY A 679 252.47 -121.24 -60.22
C GLY A 679 251.68 -121.54 -61.49
N ILE A 680 250.55 -120.85 -61.69
CA ILE A 680 249.76 -120.82 -62.93
C ILE A 680 249.68 -119.38 -63.42
#